data_AF-A0A3N5UFB6-F1
#
_entry.id   AF-A0A3N5UFB6-F1
#
_cell.length_a   1.000
_cell.length_b   1.000
_cell.length_c   1.000
_cell.angle_alpha   90.00
_cell.angle_beta   90.00
_cell.angle_gamma   90.00
#
_symmetry.space_group_name_H-M   'P 1'
#
loop_
_entity.id
_entity.type
_entity.pdbx_description
1 polymer ?
#
loop_
_entity_poly.entity_id
_entity_poly.type
_entity_poly.pdbx_seq_one_letter_code
_entity_poly.pdbx_strand_id
1 'polypeptide(L)'
;MKKIHIRFFIAIFAAMFAASHFWGAALAISNSPAQIAESIRGALVQAQLSLPSDPNASAQLVQEAETGYQTGLSGPIAISNPDAHLRITSAFETLRDSVPHGDATSFAAARVQVWTGILAGSYTIIEDAIQTGDGLTAQTWLPLREFRTATRFSRPNVGATVTVESFISGNTLAAEALLSVRADVLDTYQARLTESLQDLKTADANGFPARRAELAALAEGYFFILSSAYLEQRGGISLVSAQAAFNDLRASAIEDPQGLNEKLVIVENVLNNFRAAPLSPAEQARRAGQLLRFLSLVPVEYGRGVSDGRVTQDIEIQEAITFHAGAYAAFADLKDLLDERDHDQTVQVDTLLGSLGKQLAETGTGRSVASPEAIKSQTDELSAILEGLIPEEWLKSSAQGDFDVIASMLDQMLAAVRNGEYDLAESARLDAYAIMETGPEAKLMVFAPQLKLQLEELFWNGQGKSKGLAYLIKNQASYSDVKATRLQLDVHLSEAQTELTRNTAPAAVAMNAGIIVFREGLEAVVILASLMSSLKSVEERKYRKPMWWGSLLALLATLLTWLLAHEILQSLARYGEKLEAVVSVLAIAVLLVIMNWFFHKTYWTSWLASFHARKRRLLNGETGLLFGLVALGFTSVYREGFEIVLFLQALVLEGGVPVVLMGVIGSSVAVALVGMIVFRLQKNLPYMKILVITGIMIGAVLLQIVGGTIHVMQVVGWLPIHVIRGLDLPYWLGTWFGVYPTWEGVIFQFAAMAFVVGSYALAEGMRKHRLSSVSQKWSKPVAES
;
A
#
# COMPACT_ATOMS: atom_id res chain seq x y z
N MET A 1 11.81 64.63 -36.81
CA MET A 1 11.31 63.39 -36.18
C MET A 1 12.38 62.42 -35.64
N LYS A 2 13.65 62.39 -36.11
CA LYS A 2 14.66 61.41 -35.63
C LYS A 2 15.26 61.64 -34.23
N LYS A 3 15.32 62.88 -33.71
CA LYS A 3 15.95 63.17 -32.39
C LYS A 3 15.06 62.87 -31.17
N ILE A 4 13.74 62.77 -31.35
CA ILE A 4 12.79 62.54 -30.25
C ILE A 4 12.72 61.04 -29.89
N HIS A 5 12.80 60.14 -30.87
CA HIS A 5 12.80 58.69 -30.60
C HIS A 5 14.04 58.21 -29.86
N ILE A 6 15.22 58.79 -30.11
CA ILE A 6 16.46 58.39 -29.42
C ILE A 6 16.41 58.78 -27.94
N ARG A 7 15.90 59.98 -27.61
CA ARG A 7 15.76 60.42 -26.21
C ARG A 7 14.68 59.62 -25.46
N PHE A 8 13.62 59.22 -26.15
CA PHE A 8 12.57 58.37 -25.58
C PHE A 8 13.09 56.95 -25.28
N PHE A 9 13.87 56.36 -26.20
CA PHE A 9 14.50 55.06 -25.96
C PHE A 9 15.57 55.09 -24.87
N ILE A 10 16.39 56.15 -24.80
CA ILE A 10 17.39 56.31 -23.71
C ILE A 10 16.70 56.49 -22.36
N ALA A 11 15.57 57.22 -22.30
CA ALA A 11 14.79 57.38 -21.07
C ALA A 11 14.14 56.06 -20.62
N ILE A 12 13.64 55.24 -21.56
CA ILE A 12 13.11 53.90 -21.26
C ILE A 12 14.23 52.97 -20.81
N PHE A 13 15.40 53.00 -21.46
CA PHE A 13 16.54 52.17 -21.07
C PHE A 13 17.10 52.58 -19.71
N ALA A 14 17.18 53.89 -19.42
CA ALA A 14 17.58 54.39 -18.11
C ALA A 14 16.53 54.09 -17.02
N ALA A 15 15.23 54.13 -17.34
CA ALA A 15 14.16 53.71 -16.44
C ALA A 15 14.14 52.19 -16.21
N MET A 16 14.45 51.38 -17.22
CA MET A 16 14.61 49.93 -17.08
C MET A 16 15.87 49.55 -16.32
N PHE A 17 16.97 50.29 -16.49
CA PHE A 17 18.23 50.07 -15.76
C PHE A 17 18.13 50.57 -14.31
N ALA A 18 17.38 51.65 -14.06
CA ALA A 18 17.03 52.08 -12.71
C ALA A 18 16.03 51.10 -12.05
N ALA A 19 15.04 50.59 -12.79
CA ALA A 19 14.11 49.57 -12.28
C ALA A 19 14.82 48.23 -11.99
N SER A 20 15.85 47.85 -12.76
CA SER A 20 16.66 46.65 -12.47
C SER A 20 17.56 46.82 -11.24
N HIS A 21 17.92 48.05 -10.87
CA HIS A 21 18.67 48.34 -9.62
C HIS A 21 17.75 48.57 -8.41
N PHE A 22 16.49 48.94 -8.62
CA PHE A 22 15.49 49.07 -7.55
C PHE A 22 14.72 47.76 -7.24
N TRP A 23 14.77 46.77 -8.13
CA TRP A 23 14.33 45.39 -7.86
C TRP A 23 15.48 44.42 -7.51
N GLY A 24 16.72 44.91 -7.42
CA GLY A 24 17.86 44.14 -6.93
C GLY A 24 18.20 44.34 -5.45
N ALA A 25 17.49 45.24 -4.75
CA ALA A 25 17.80 45.63 -3.36
C ALA A 25 16.69 45.27 -2.35
N ALA A 26 15.70 44.45 -2.74
CA ALA A 26 14.64 44.00 -1.86
C ALA A 26 14.32 42.53 -2.14
N LEU A 27 15.26 41.66 -1.76
CA LEU A 27 15.09 40.29 -1.25
C LEU A 27 16.50 39.78 -0.93
N ALA A 28 17.13 40.34 0.11
CA ALA A 28 18.13 39.57 0.83
C ALA A 28 17.36 38.43 1.50
N ILE A 29 17.14 37.35 0.76
CA ILE A 29 16.78 36.07 1.36
C ILE A 29 17.95 35.76 2.28
N SER A 30 17.77 35.87 3.59
CA SER A 30 18.74 35.33 4.53
C SER A 30 18.91 33.85 4.15
N ASN A 31 20.09 33.45 3.69
CA ASN A 31 20.35 32.06 3.32
C ASN A 31 19.94 31.16 4.49
N SER A 32 19.16 30.12 4.22
CA SER A 32 18.78 29.17 5.27
C SER A 32 20.02 28.42 5.80
N PRO A 33 20.00 27.91 7.04
CA PRO A 33 21.13 27.12 7.56
C PRO A 33 21.54 25.97 6.63
N ALA A 34 20.56 25.30 6.01
CA ALA A 34 20.80 24.25 5.02
C ALA A 34 21.50 24.77 3.76
N GLN A 35 21.12 25.94 3.23
CA GLN A 35 21.79 26.54 2.07
C GLN A 35 23.24 26.94 2.38
N ILE A 36 23.49 27.47 3.57
CA ILE A 36 24.84 27.83 4.02
C ILE A 36 25.70 26.57 4.13
N ALA A 37 25.20 25.54 4.82
CA ALA A 37 25.88 24.26 4.97
C ALA A 37 26.20 23.61 3.62
N GLU A 38 25.28 23.71 2.67
CA GLU A 38 25.47 23.13 1.34
C GLU A 38 26.48 23.91 0.49
N SER A 39 26.53 25.23 0.64
CA SER A 39 27.59 26.06 0.07
C SER A 39 28.97 25.68 0.62
N ILE A 40 29.07 25.45 1.93
CA ILE A 40 30.30 24.98 2.59
C ILE A 40 30.70 23.60 2.03
N ARG A 41 29.75 22.66 1.95
CA ARG A 41 29.97 21.31 1.42
C ARG A 41 30.46 21.36 -0.04
N GLY A 42 29.80 22.16 -0.88
CA GLY A 42 30.17 22.36 -2.28
C GLY A 42 31.58 22.95 -2.45
N ALA A 43 31.90 24.00 -1.68
CA ALA A 43 33.23 24.62 -1.69
C ALA A 43 34.33 23.63 -1.30
N LEU A 44 34.12 22.81 -0.26
CA LEU A 44 35.10 21.82 0.17
C LEU A 44 35.25 20.65 -0.82
N VAL A 45 34.18 20.23 -1.49
CA VAL A 45 34.28 19.25 -2.60
C VAL A 45 35.11 19.82 -3.75
N GLN A 46 34.85 21.08 -4.13
CA GLN A 46 35.61 21.74 -5.20
C GLN A 46 37.08 21.96 -4.80
N ALA A 47 37.35 22.25 -3.53
CA ALA A 47 38.69 22.33 -2.99
C ALA A 47 39.43 21.00 -3.14
N GLN A 48 38.80 19.89 -2.73
CA GLN A 48 39.39 18.55 -2.88
C GLN A 48 39.69 18.21 -4.34
N LEU A 49 38.81 18.57 -5.28
CA LEU A 49 39.02 18.35 -6.71
C LEU A 49 40.17 19.20 -7.27
N SER A 50 40.35 20.40 -6.74
CA SER A 50 41.41 21.33 -7.15
C SER A 50 42.76 21.02 -6.51
N LEU A 51 42.78 20.27 -5.40
CA LEU A 51 43.96 19.96 -4.60
C LEU A 51 45.16 19.45 -5.42
N PRO A 52 45.03 18.53 -6.41
CA PRO A 52 46.18 18.03 -7.16
C PRO A 52 46.71 19.01 -8.20
N SER A 53 45.86 19.91 -8.73
CA SER A 53 46.17 20.75 -9.89
C SER A 53 46.40 22.22 -9.55
N ASP A 54 45.74 22.74 -8.51
CA ASP A 54 45.81 24.14 -8.07
C ASP A 54 45.61 24.25 -6.54
N PRO A 55 46.70 24.07 -5.76
CA PRO A 55 46.65 24.18 -4.30
C PRO A 55 46.23 25.58 -3.81
N ASN A 56 46.49 26.64 -4.58
CA ASN A 56 46.08 28.00 -4.20
C ASN A 56 44.57 28.16 -4.32
N ALA A 57 43.96 27.67 -5.41
CA ALA A 57 42.51 27.62 -5.54
C ALA A 57 41.88 26.75 -4.45
N SER A 58 42.49 25.59 -4.13
CA SER A 58 42.05 24.74 -3.02
C SER A 58 42.08 25.49 -1.68
N ALA A 59 43.17 26.20 -1.37
CA ALA A 59 43.28 26.99 -0.14
C ALA A 59 42.22 28.10 -0.05
N GLN A 60 41.94 28.79 -1.17
CA GLN A 60 40.91 29.83 -1.23
C GLN A 60 39.51 29.26 -0.96
N LEU A 61 39.18 28.11 -1.55
CA LEU A 61 37.89 27.43 -1.34
C LEU A 61 37.74 26.91 0.10
N VAL A 62 38.83 26.43 0.73
CA VAL A 62 38.83 26.08 2.16
C VAL A 62 38.56 27.32 3.02
N GLN A 63 39.21 28.45 2.72
CA GLN A 63 39.00 29.72 3.44
C GLN A 63 37.57 30.26 3.26
N GLU A 64 37.00 30.13 2.05
CA GLU A 64 35.61 30.50 1.76
C GLU A 64 34.65 29.66 2.60
N ALA A 65 34.84 28.34 2.63
CA ALA A 65 34.06 27.41 3.43
C ALA A 65 34.15 27.71 4.94
N GLU A 66 35.36 27.97 5.45
CA GLU A 66 35.60 28.35 6.85
C GLU A 66 34.88 29.67 7.21
N THR A 67 34.95 30.66 6.32
CA THR A 67 34.26 31.95 6.48
C THR A 67 32.73 31.79 6.46
N GLY A 68 32.20 30.95 5.56
CA GLY A 68 30.78 30.61 5.51
C GLY A 68 30.28 29.98 6.82
N TYR A 69 31.08 29.08 7.40
CA TYR A 69 30.78 28.50 8.71
C TYR A 69 30.80 29.56 9.83
N GLN A 70 31.88 30.34 9.93
CA GLN A 70 32.06 31.35 10.98
C GLN A 70 30.93 32.38 11.00
N THR A 71 30.54 32.88 9.83
CA THR A 71 29.51 33.92 9.70
C THR A 71 28.08 33.39 9.78
N GLY A 72 27.84 32.16 9.33
CA GLY A 72 26.48 31.64 9.12
C GLY A 72 25.98 30.63 10.16
N LEU A 73 26.86 29.76 10.67
CA LEU A 73 26.45 28.59 11.48
C LEU A 73 27.17 28.49 12.83
N SER A 74 28.34 29.12 12.98
CA SER A 74 29.20 28.92 14.15
C SER A 74 28.55 29.31 15.47
N GLY A 75 27.86 30.46 15.53
CA GLY A 75 27.25 30.96 16.76
C GLY A 75 26.19 30.00 17.33
N PRO A 76 25.12 29.68 16.57
CA PRO A 76 24.10 28.72 17.01
C PRO A 76 24.69 27.35 17.38
N ILE A 77 25.60 26.82 16.57
CA ILE A 77 26.21 25.50 16.83
C ILE A 77 27.10 25.52 18.07
N ALA A 78 27.91 26.56 18.28
CA ALA A 78 28.78 26.65 19.46
C ALA A 78 27.99 26.77 20.78
N ILE A 79 26.78 27.33 20.74
CA ILE A 79 25.90 27.43 21.91
C ILE A 79 25.22 26.09 22.19
N SER A 80 24.58 25.48 21.19
CA SER A 80 23.82 24.24 21.39
C SER A 80 24.69 22.99 21.47
N ASN A 81 25.80 22.92 20.71
CA ASN A 81 26.68 21.75 20.66
C ASN A 81 28.17 22.16 20.56
N PRO A 82 28.81 22.47 21.70
CA PRO A 82 30.22 22.88 21.74
C PRO A 82 31.19 21.84 21.17
N ASP A 83 30.91 20.54 21.37
CA ASP A 83 31.75 19.46 20.87
C ASP A 83 31.70 19.37 19.33
N ALA A 84 30.51 19.54 18.74
CA ALA A 84 30.37 19.64 17.29
C ALA A 84 31.11 20.87 16.74
N HIS A 85 31.03 22.01 17.43
CA HIS A 85 31.79 23.22 17.05
C HIS A 85 33.30 22.96 17.04
N LEU A 86 33.84 22.37 18.11
CA LEU A 86 35.27 22.03 18.22
C LEU A 86 35.71 21.04 17.13
N ARG A 87 34.87 20.05 16.81
CA ARG A 87 35.13 19.10 15.72
C ARG A 87 35.22 19.82 14.37
N ILE A 88 34.34 20.77 14.09
CA ILE A 88 34.34 21.55 12.85
C ILE A 88 35.59 22.42 12.75
N THR A 89 35.95 23.15 13.81
CA THR A 89 37.13 24.04 13.80
C THR A 89 38.43 23.26 13.65
N SER A 90 38.56 22.12 14.35
CA SER A 90 39.74 21.23 14.23
C SER A 90 39.84 20.61 12.83
N ALA A 91 38.71 20.31 12.20
CA ALA A 91 38.68 19.82 10.82
C ALA A 91 39.10 20.89 9.81
N PHE A 92 38.73 22.16 10.01
CA PHE A 92 39.25 23.28 9.19
C PHE A 92 40.76 23.49 9.35
N GLU A 93 41.32 23.28 10.54
CA GLU A 93 42.78 23.23 10.74
C GLU A 93 43.41 22.12 9.89
N THR A 94 42.89 20.90 9.97
CA THR A 94 43.38 19.76 9.20
C THR A 94 43.27 19.99 7.68
N LEU A 95 42.18 20.61 7.20
CA LEU A 95 42.00 20.97 5.79
C LEU A 95 43.09 21.95 5.32
N ARG A 96 43.39 22.98 6.12
CA ARG A 96 44.45 23.95 5.80
C ARG A 96 45.83 23.31 5.76
N ASP A 97 46.10 22.39 6.69
CA ASP A 97 47.40 21.69 6.77
C ASP A 97 47.58 20.65 5.64
N SER A 98 46.47 20.11 5.12
CA SER A 98 46.48 19.12 4.02
C SER A 98 46.80 19.75 2.66
N VAL A 99 46.46 21.03 2.45
CA VAL A 99 46.61 21.71 1.14
C VAL A 99 48.07 21.82 0.68
N PRO A 100 49.03 22.31 1.49
CA PRO A 100 50.44 22.42 1.08
C PRO A 100 51.08 21.08 0.71
N HIS A 101 50.61 19.99 1.30
CA HIS A 101 51.18 18.64 1.12
C HIS A 101 50.47 17.82 0.04
N GLY A 102 49.36 18.31 -0.51
CA GLY A 102 48.53 17.54 -1.45
C GLY A 102 47.95 16.26 -0.83
N ASP A 103 47.75 16.24 0.49
CA ASP A 103 47.25 15.07 1.21
C ASP A 103 45.75 14.88 0.99
N ALA A 104 45.40 14.23 -0.11
CA ALA A 104 44.01 13.98 -0.49
C ALA A 104 43.26 13.08 0.51
N THR A 105 43.96 12.23 1.26
CA THR A 105 43.38 11.31 2.24
C THR A 105 42.92 12.03 3.50
N SER A 106 43.83 12.80 4.13
CA SER A 106 43.48 13.60 5.31
C SER A 106 42.49 14.71 4.95
N PHE A 107 42.61 15.30 3.75
CA PHE A 107 41.65 16.29 3.25
C PHE A 107 40.24 15.70 3.15
N ALA A 108 40.09 14.50 2.56
CA ALA A 108 38.80 13.85 2.37
C ALA A 108 38.13 13.55 3.73
N ALA A 109 38.89 13.03 4.70
CA ALA A 109 38.38 12.77 6.05
C ALA A 109 37.99 14.07 6.78
N ALA A 110 38.83 15.11 6.74
CA ALA A 110 38.56 16.38 7.40
C ALA A 110 37.34 17.10 6.81
N ARG A 111 37.16 17.07 5.48
CA ARG A 111 35.95 17.60 4.82
C ARG A 111 34.68 16.96 5.38
N VAL A 112 34.70 15.64 5.56
CA VAL A 112 33.57 14.91 6.15
C VAL A 112 33.35 15.30 7.60
N GLN A 113 34.42 15.46 8.39
CA GLN A 113 34.29 15.88 9.78
C GLN A 113 33.62 17.25 9.91
N VAL A 114 33.91 18.20 9.02
CA VAL A 114 33.17 19.48 8.93
C VAL A 114 31.68 19.21 8.67
N TRP A 115 31.35 18.41 7.67
CA TRP A 115 29.95 18.11 7.31
C TRP A 115 29.18 17.44 8.45
N THR A 116 29.71 16.35 8.99
CA THR A 116 29.05 15.61 10.09
C THR A 116 28.97 16.42 11.38
N GLY A 117 29.93 17.32 11.63
CA GLY A 117 29.86 18.26 12.74
C GLY A 117 28.73 19.28 12.56
N ILE A 118 28.55 19.83 11.36
CA ILE A 118 27.44 20.74 11.05
C ILE A 118 26.09 20.03 11.25
N LEU A 119 25.98 18.78 10.79
CA LEU A 119 24.79 17.95 10.97
C LEU A 119 24.50 17.67 12.45
N ALA A 120 25.53 17.36 13.25
CA ALA A 120 25.40 17.16 14.69
C ALA A 120 24.90 18.42 15.41
N GLY A 121 25.46 19.59 15.06
CA GLY A 121 25.02 20.87 15.59
C GLY A 121 23.56 21.18 15.24
N SER A 122 23.18 20.98 13.97
CA SER A 122 21.81 21.13 13.50
C SER A 122 20.83 20.25 14.28
N TYR A 123 21.16 18.97 14.47
CA TYR A 123 20.34 18.04 15.23
C TYR A 123 20.08 18.51 16.66
N THR A 124 21.12 18.93 17.39
CA THR A 124 20.96 19.44 18.76
C THR A 124 20.14 20.72 18.81
N ILE A 125 20.31 21.64 17.85
CA ILE A 125 19.50 22.86 17.75
C ILE A 125 18.01 22.53 17.57
N ILE A 126 17.68 21.52 16.75
CA ILE A 126 16.30 21.08 16.54
C ILE A 126 15.70 20.53 17.84
N GLU A 127 16.45 19.72 18.57
CA GLU A 127 15.99 19.19 19.87
C GLU A 127 15.74 20.31 20.90
N ASP A 128 16.71 21.22 21.06
CA ASP A 128 16.61 22.37 21.97
C ASP A 128 15.41 23.26 21.60
N ALA A 129 15.20 23.51 20.31
CA ALA A 129 14.10 24.32 19.80
C ALA A 129 12.73 23.69 20.13
N ILE A 130 12.57 22.38 19.93
CA ILE A 130 11.32 21.68 20.28
C ILE A 130 11.10 21.71 21.80
N GLN A 131 12.15 21.46 22.60
CA GLN A 131 12.05 21.48 24.06
C GLN A 131 11.67 22.85 24.62
N THR A 132 12.15 23.93 24.00
CA THR A 132 11.88 25.31 24.41
C THR A 132 10.61 25.91 23.81
N GLY A 133 9.90 25.19 22.93
CA GLY A 133 8.68 25.66 22.30
C GLY A 133 8.88 26.47 21.02
N ASP A 134 10.11 26.57 20.51
CA ASP A 134 10.47 27.31 19.29
C ASP A 134 10.33 26.44 18.03
N GLY A 135 9.09 26.20 17.61
CA GLY A 135 8.82 25.41 16.41
C GLY A 135 9.37 26.02 15.11
N LEU A 136 9.55 27.35 15.04
CA LEU A 136 10.05 28.02 13.83
C LEU A 136 11.55 27.76 13.63
N THR A 137 12.33 27.80 14.72
CA THR A 137 13.74 27.40 14.67
C THR A 137 13.86 25.92 14.30
N ALA A 138 13.04 25.04 14.89
CA ALA A 138 13.02 23.62 14.52
C ALA A 138 12.73 23.42 13.01
N GLN A 139 11.73 24.11 12.45
CA GLN A 139 11.40 24.03 11.02
C GLN A 139 12.53 24.58 10.12
N THR A 140 13.21 25.63 10.55
CA THR A 140 14.27 26.28 9.76
C THR A 140 15.54 25.44 9.69
N TRP A 141 15.87 24.73 10.77
CA TRP A 141 17.07 23.88 10.87
C TRP A 141 16.84 22.45 10.41
N LEU A 142 15.61 21.92 10.48
CA LEU A 142 15.29 20.54 10.10
C LEU A 142 15.77 20.13 8.69
N PRO A 143 15.73 20.98 7.64
CA PRO A 143 16.26 20.62 6.32
C PRO A 143 17.76 20.34 6.30
N LEU A 144 18.52 20.86 7.27
CA LEU A 144 19.94 20.56 7.46
C LEU A 144 20.11 19.24 8.21
N ARG A 145 19.84 18.14 7.49
CA ARG A 145 19.98 16.76 7.94
C ARG A 145 20.34 15.85 6.78
N GLU A 146 20.82 14.66 7.09
CA GLU A 146 20.87 13.59 6.08
C GLU A 146 19.48 12.98 5.87
N PHE A 147 19.34 12.31 4.74
CA PHE A 147 18.20 11.48 4.44
C PHE A 147 18.72 10.07 4.15
N ARG A 148 17.91 9.05 4.43
CA ARG A 148 18.22 7.68 3.97
C ARG A 148 18.44 7.73 2.46
N THR A 149 19.43 6.98 1.96
CA THR A 149 19.66 6.86 0.52
C THR A 149 18.36 6.46 -0.15
N ALA A 150 17.84 7.35 -1.00
CA ALA A 150 16.62 7.08 -1.72
C ALA A 150 16.91 5.95 -2.71
N THR A 151 16.45 4.74 -2.39
CA THR A 151 16.33 3.70 -3.39
C THR A 151 15.13 4.03 -4.28
N ARG A 152 14.99 3.37 -5.44
CA ARG A 152 13.72 3.44 -6.21
C ARG A 152 12.50 2.99 -5.40
N PHE A 153 12.71 2.45 -4.17
CA PHE A 153 11.68 1.91 -3.30
C PHE A 153 11.53 2.55 -1.91
N SER A 154 12.38 3.51 -1.56
CA SER A 154 12.34 4.14 -0.23
C SER A 154 12.37 5.66 -0.36
N ARG A 155 11.27 6.31 0.00
CA ARG A 155 11.27 7.77 0.14
C ARG A 155 12.14 8.20 1.32
N PRO A 156 12.78 9.38 1.24
CA PRO A 156 13.27 10.07 2.42
C PRO A 156 12.15 10.16 3.46
N ASN A 157 12.42 9.77 4.69
CA ASN A 157 11.43 9.76 5.73
C ASN A 157 11.02 11.22 6.06
N VAL A 158 9.72 11.52 5.95
CA VAL A 158 9.17 12.88 6.15
C VAL A 158 8.54 13.04 7.54
N GLY A 159 8.66 12.02 8.40
CA GLY A 159 8.05 11.98 9.72
C GLY A 159 8.37 13.21 10.57
N ALA A 160 9.65 13.58 10.68
CA ALA A 160 10.04 14.76 11.45
C ALA A 160 9.46 16.06 10.86
N THR A 161 9.35 16.16 9.54
CA THR A 161 8.82 17.38 8.88
C THR A 161 7.35 17.57 9.21
N VAL A 162 6.54 16.52 9.04
CA VAL A 162 5.11 16.54 9.37
C VAL A 162 4.91 16.79 10.87
N THR A 163 5.73 16.15 11.72
CA THR A 163 5.67 16.33 13.17
C THR A 163 6.00 17.76 13.60
N VAL A 164 7.03 18.38 13.02
CA VAL A 164 7.38 19.77 13.34
C VAL A 164 6.28 20.73 12.89
N GLU A 165 5.66 20.50 11.73
CA GLU A 165 4.49 21.30 11.27
C GLU A 165 3.28 21.13 12.21
N SER A 166 3.01 19.92 12.67
CA SER A 166 1.95 19.61 13.64
C SER A 166 2.22 20.25 15.01
N PHE A 167 3.48 20.25 15.45
CA PHE A 167 3.94 20.92 16.67
C PHE A 167 3.75 22.44 16.59
N ILE A 168 4.15 23.08 15.49
CA ILE A 168 3.92 24.52 15.24
C ILE A 168 2.41 24.84 15.26
N SER A 169 1.59 23.94 14.74
CA SER A 169 0.13 24.10 14.70
C SER A 169 -0.55 23.84 16.05
N GLY A 170 0.20 23.43 17.09
CA GLY A 170 -0.33 23.11 18.42
C GLY A 170 -1.06 21.78 18.54
N ASN A 171 -0.95 20.92 17.53
CA ASN A 171 -1.64 19.61 17.47
C ASN A 171 -0.82 18.47 18.11
N THR A 172 0.46 18.70 18.38
CA THR A 172 1.37 17.71 19.00
C THR A 172 2.12 18.37 20.14
N LEU A 173 2.27 17.67 21.27
CA LEU A 173 3.01 18.19 22.42
C LEU A 173 4.53 18.14 22.16
N ALA A 174 5.30 19.02 22.82
CA ALA A 174 6.76 19.07 22.65
C ALA A 174 7.46 17.73 22.90
N ALA A 175 7.04 16.99 23.93
CA ALA A 175 7.59 15.67 24.25
C ALA A 175 7.32 14.62 23.15
N GLU A 176 6.12 14.63 22.59
CA GLU A 176 5.73 13.73 21.49
C GLU A 176 6.45 14.09 20.19
N ALA A 177 6.56 15.41 19.91
CA ALA A 177 7.30 15.92 18.77
C ALA A 177 8.78 15.53 18.84
N LEU A 178 9.40 15.68 20.01
CA LEU A 178 10.80 15.29 20.23
C LEU A 178 11.01 13.79 20.01
N LEU A 179 10.13 12.93 20.54
CA LEU A 179 10.22 11.48 20.32
C LEU A 179 10.11 11.10 18.85
N SER A 180 9.18 11.72 18.11
CA SER A 180 9.00 11.44 16.68
C SER A 180 10.14 11.98 15.82
N VAL A 181 10.67 13.18 16.13
CA VAL A 181 11.84 13.74 15.43
C VAL A 181 13.09 12.91 15.69
N ARG A 182 13.33 12.49 16.95
CA ARG A 182 14.39 11.54 17.30
C ARG A 182 14.26 10.25 16.52
N ALA A 183 13.06 9.67 16.49
CA ALA A 183 12.81 8.41 15.80
C ALA A 183 13.15 8.50 14.30
N ASP A 184 12.80 9.59 13.63
CA ASP A 184 13.07 9.79 12.20
C ASP A 184 14.55 10.10 11.91
N VAL A 185 15.10 11.09 12.61
CA VAL A 185 16.44 11.62 12.33
C VAL A 185 17.53 10.64 12.77
N LEU A 186 17.41 10.02 13.94
CA LEU A 186 18.41 9.05 14.41
C LEU A 186 18.36 7.73 13.62
N ASP A 187 17.17 7.29 13.20
CA ASP A 187 17.03 6.14 12.32
C ASP A 187 17.73 6.37 10.97
N THR A 188 17.63 7.59 10.44
CA THR A 188 18.38 7.97 9.24
C THR A 188 19.89 7.89 9.46
N TYR A 189 20.42 8.45 10.53
CA TYR A 189 21.86 8.40 10.81
C TYR A 189 22.35 6.99 11.11
N GLN A 190 21.54 6.14 11.74
CA GLN A 190 21.82 4.72 11.92
C GLN A 190 21.98 4.01 10.56
N ALA A 191 21.05 4.24 9.63
CA ALA A 191 21.14 3.66 8.29
C ALA A 191 22.38 4.16 7.52
N ARG A 192 22.68 5.45 7.58
CA ARG A 192 23.85 6.06 6.92
C ARG A 192 25.17 5.58 7.52
N LEU A 193 25.20 5.30 8.82
CA LEU A 193 26.34 4.67 9.49
C LEU A 193 26.60 3.27 8.93
N THR A 194 25.57 2.42 8.88
CA THR A 194 25.68 1.05 8.35
C THR A 194 26.13 1.04 6.89
N GLU A 195 25.51 1.89 6.05
CA GLU A 195 25.88 2.07 4.64
C GLU A 195 27.36 2.48 4.49
N SER A 196 27.82 3.45 5.30
CA SER A 196 29.21 3.92 5.25
C SER A 196 30.21 2.82 5.61
N LEU A 197 29.90 1.96 6.58
CA LEU A 197 30.74 0.82 6.96
C LEU A 197 30.78 -0.26 5.86
N GLN A 198 29.65 -0.50 5.18
CA GLN A 198 29.58 -1.44 4.06
C GLN A 198 30.36 -0.92 2.84
N ASP A 199 30.17 0.35 2.48
CA ASP A 199 30.89 0.99 1.39
C ASP A 199 32.39 1.07 1.68
N LEU A 200 32.79 1.25 2.95
CA LEU A 200 34.19 1.30 3.37
C LEU A 200 34.95 0.04 2.99
N LYS A 201 34.35 -1.14 3.22
CA LYS A 201 34.91 -2.44 2.80
C LYS A 201 35.14 -2.50 1.30
N THR A 202 34.17 -1.99 0.52
CA THR A 202 34.24 -1.98 -0.95
C THR A 202 35.30 -1.00 -1.46
N ALA A 203 35.40 0.19 -0.88
CA ALA A 203 36.40 1.18 -1.24
C ALA A 203 37.83 0.72 -0.94
N ASP A 204 38.03 0.03 0.19
CA ASP A 204 39.33 -0.55 0.54
C ASP A 204 39.71 -1.69 -0.41
N ALA A 205 38.79 -2.61 -0.71
CA ALA A 205 39.03 -3.72 -1.64
C ALA A 205 39.38 -3.23 -3.07
N ASN A 206 38.82 -2.09 -3.49
CA ASN A 206 39.11 -1.48 -4.79
C ASN A 206 40.36 -0.58 -4.78
N GLY A 207 41.01 -0.37 -3.63
CA GLY A 207 42.21 0.45 -3.51
C GLY A 207 41.97 1.95 -3.70
N PHE A 208 40.83 2.48 -3.21
CA PHE A 208 40.48 3.91 -3.30
C PHE A 208 40.77 4.65 -1.97
N PRO A 209 42.00 5.16 -1.73
CA PRO A 209 42.43 5.64 -0.42
C PRO A 209 41.64 6.86 0.08
N ALA A 210 41.40 7.85 -0.78
CA ALA A 210 40.63 9.04 -0.39
C ALA A 210 39.17 8.71 -0.07
N ARG A 211 38.55 7.79 -0.84
CA ARG A 211 37.17 7.34 -0.61
C ARG A 211 37.07 6.49 0.66
N ARG A 212 38.07 5.65 0.93
CA ARG A 212 38.18 4.89 2.19
C ARG A 212 38.25 5.81 3.40
N ALA A 213 39.13 6.82 3.38
CA ALA A 213 39.25 7.80 4.46
C ALA A 213 37.95 8.59 4.67
N GLU A 214 37.28 8.98 3.56
CA GLU A 214 35.97 9.64 3.59
C GLU A 214 34.90 8.78 4.29
N LEU A 215 34.78 7.50 3.92
CA LEU A 215 33.76 6.59 4.45
C LEU A 215 33.99 6.24 5.93
N ALA A 216 35.24 6.07 6.34
CA ALA A 216 35.58 5.88 7.76
C ALA A 216 35.26 7.14 8.60
N ALA A 217 35.53 8.33 8.05
CA ALA A 217 35.14 9.58 8.70
C ALA A 217 33.62 9.80 8.74
N LEU A 218 32.88 9.34 7.74
CA LEU A 218 31.42 9.38 7.73
C LEU A 218 30.86 8.48 8.83
N ALA A 219 31.38 7.25 8.95
CA ALA A 219 30.99 6.34 10.02
C ALA A 219 31.25 6.93 11.43
N GLU A 220 32.45 7.48 11.68
CA GLU A 220 32.76 8.16 12.95
C GLU A 220 31.83 9.37 13.19
N GLY A 221 31.55 10.17 12.16
CA GLY A 221 30.71 11.35 12.26
C GLY A 221 29.23 11.05 12.50
N TYR A 222 28.68 10.02 11.84
CA TYR A 222 27.32 9.56 12.11
C TYR A 222 27.21 8.94 13.50
N PHE A 223 28.18 8.13 13.92
CA PHE A 223 28.21 7.61 15.29
C PHE A 223 28.26 8.73 16.34
N PHE A 224 28.99 9.82 16.08
CA PHE A 224 29.00 10.99 16.97
C PHE A 224 27.60 11.59 17.17
N ILE A 225 26.77 11.64 16.13
CA ILE A 225 25.37 12.09 16.24
C ILE A 225 24.52 11.10 17.07
N LEU A 226 24.79 9.80 16.92
CA LEU A 226 24.09 8.73 17.65
C LEU A 226 24.56 8.56 19.11
N SER A 227 25.62 9.25 19.52
CA SER A 227 26.32 9.04 20.79
C SER A 227 25.44 9.22 22.03
N SER A 228 24.49 10.16 22.01
CA SER A 228 23.54 10.36 23.12
C SER A 228 22.62 9.15 23.30
N ALA A 229 22.08 8.60 22.21
CA ALA A 229 21.26 7.39 22.27
C ALA A 229 22.10 6.16 22.69
N TYR A 230 23.36 6.09 22.23
CA TYR A 230 24.29 5.05 22.66
C TYR A 230 24.60 5.14 24.16
N LEU A 231 24.79 6.36 24.69
CA LEU A 231 25.00 6.61 26.11
C LEU A 231 23.82 6.12 26.94
N GLU A 232 22.60 6.45 26.52
CA GLU A 232 21.37 6.04 27.20
C GLU A 232 21.21 4.52 27.25
N GLN A 233 21.58 3.81 26.18
CA GLN A 233 21.41 2.35 26.08
C GLN A 233 22.58 1.53 26.68
N ARG A 234 23.82 2.01 26.53
CA ARG A 234 25.04 1.23 26.80
C ARG A 234 25.92 1.79 27.91
N GLY A 235 25.64 3.01 28.37
CA GLY A 235 26.39 3.69 29.43
C GLY A 235 27.73 4.30 28.97
N GLY A 236 28.29 5.16 29.84
CA GLY A 236 29.44 6.01 29.49
C GLY A 236 30.74 5.26 29.18
N ILE A 237 31.02 4.13 29.84
CA ILE A 237 32.23 3.34 29.59
C ILE A 237 32.21 2.75 28.18
N SER A 238 31.06 2.20 27.78
CA SER A 238 30.84 1.66 26.44
C SER A 238 30.94 2.76 25.40
N LEU A 239 30.40 3.97 25.68
CA LEU A 239 30.48 5.11 24.76
C LEU A 239 31.93 5.52 24.51
N VAL A 240 32.75 5.67 25.55
CA VAL A 240 34.16 6.04 25.41
C VAL A 240 34.92 5.00 24.58
N SER A 241 34.67 3.71 24.84
CA SER A 241 35.28 2.62 24.08
C SER A 241 34.84 2.62 22.61
N ALA A 242 33.57 2.92 22.35
CA ALA A 242 33.02 3.03 21.01
C ALA A 242 33.63 4.21 20.23
N GLN A 243 33.68 5.39 20.86
CA GLN A 243 34.31 6.59 20.27
C GLN A 243 35.78 6.34 19.93
N ALA A 244 36.53 5.65 20.80
CA ALA A 244 37.90 5.24 20.52
C ALA A 244 37.98 4.27 19.32
N ALA A 245 37.10 3.26 19.24
CA ALA A 245 37.07 2.32 18.11
C ALA A 245 36.81 3.01 16.76
N PHE A 246 35.87 3.96 16.71
CA PHE A 246 35.61 4.74 15.50
C PHE A 246 36.77 5.67 15.12
N ASN A 247 37.45 6.26 16.12
CA ASN A 247 38.64 7.07 15.89
C ASN A 247 39.78 6.23 15.32
N ASP A 248 40.05 5.06 15.91
CA ASP A 248 41.04 4.09 15.44
C ASP A 248 40.74 3.61 14.02
N LEU A 249 39.47 3.35 13.69
CA LEU A 249 39.04 2.97 12.35
C LEU A 249 39.38 4.07 11.33
N ARG A 250 39.07 5.33 11.64
CA ARG A 250 39.40 6.46 10.77
C ARG A 250 40.91 6.67 10.65
N ALA A 251 41.66 6.57 11.74
CA ALA A 251 43.11 6.69 11.72
C ALA A 251 43.75 5.59 10.85
N SER A 252 43.34 4.33 11.04
CA SER A 252 43.78 3.21 10.21
C SER A 252 43.41 3.38 8.72
N ALA A 253 42.22 3.91 8.41
CA ALA A 253 41.82 4.20 7.03
C ALA A 253 42.75 5.21 6.31
N ILE A 254 43.36 6.13 7.06
CA ILE A 254 44.29 7.15 6.57
C ILE A 254 45.73 6.61 6.54
N GLU A 255 46.20 6.05 7.65
CA GLU A 255 47.64 5.81 7.91
C GLU A 255 48.07 4.34 7.76
N ASP A 256 47.22 3.38 8.15
CA ASP A 256 47.54 1.95 8.14
C ASP A 256 46.37 1.10 7.60
N PRO A 257 46.24 0.98 6.27
CA PRO A 257 45.14 0.23 5.66
C PRO A 257 45.18 -1.26 5.93
N GLN A 258 46.33 -1.83 6.29
CA GLN A 258 46.43 -3.27 6.56
C GLN A 258 45.71 -3.65 7.86
N GLY A 259 45.67 -2.73 8.83
CA GLY A 259 44.91 -2.89 10.08
C GLY A 259 43.40 -2.63 9.96
N LEU A 260 42.91 -2.15 8.82
CA LEU A 260 41.53 -1.65 8.69
C LEU A 260 40.48 -2.71 9.02
N ASN A 261 40.67 -3.94 8.53
CA ASN A 261 39.71 -5.03 8.73
C ASN A 261 39.59 -5.42 10.22
N GLU A 262 40.67 -5.35 10.98
CA GLU A 262 40.63 -5.56 12.43
C GLU A 262 39.80 -4.47 13.11
N LYS A 263 40.00 -3.20 12.73
CA LYS A 263 39.25 -2.08 13.29
C LYS A 263 37.78 -2.11 12.91
N LEU A 264 37.45 -2.54 11.69
CA LEU A 264 36.08 -2.75 11.24
C LEU A 264 35.34 -3.76 12.13
N VAL A 265 35.96 -4.91 12.41
CA VAL A 265 35.35 -5.94 13.28
C VAL A 265 35.10 -5.40 14.69
N ILE A 266 36.02 -4.58 15.23
CA ILE A 266 35.82 -3.95 16.54
C ILE A 266 34.62 -3.01 16.52
N VAL A 267 34.51 -2.16 15.48
CA VAL A 267 33.38 -1.24 15.31
C VAL A 267 32.05 -1.98 15.15
N GLU A 268 32.02 -3.06 14.36
CA GLU A 268 30.82 -3.89 14.19
C GLU A 268 30.37 -4.52 15.51
N ASN A 269 31.32 -5.01 16.32
CA ASN A 269 31.02 -5.55 17.65
C ASN A 269 30.48 -4.49 18.62
N VAL A 270 31.00 -3.26 18.53
CA VAL A 270 30.52 -2.11 19.32
C VAL A 270 29.07 -1.76 18.97
N LEU A 271 28.71 -1.85 17.68
CA LEU A 271 27.36 -1.54 17.22
C LEU A 271 26.36 -2.68 17.40
N ASN A 272 26.81 -3.89 17.76
CA ASN A 272 25.94 -5.04 17.85
C ASN A 272 24.82 -4.83 18.89
N ASN A 273 23.57 -5.04 18.49
CA ASN A 273 22.34 -4.77 19.27
C ASN A 273 22.17 -3.28 19.67
N PHE A 274 22.79 -2.35 18.97
CA PHE A 274 22.59 -0.92 19.20
C PHE A 274 21.72 -0.32 18.10
N ARG A 275 20.58 0.25 18.51
CA ARG A 275 19.71 1.03 17.64
C ARG A 275 19.31 2.33 18.30
N ALA A 276 19.77 3.45 17.76
CA ALA A 276 19.51 4.77 18.34
C ALA A 276 18.02 5.13 18.50
N ALA A 277 17.18 4.63 17.59
CA ALA A 277 15.72 4.76 17.65
C ALA A 277 15.07 3.36 17.57
N PRO A 278 14.64 2.77 18.71
CA PRO A 278 13.95 1.48 18.71
C PRO A 278 12.74 1.48 17.78
N LEU A 279 12.58 0.40 17.00
CA LEU A 279 11.43 0.27 16.11
C LEU A 279 10.15 0.10 16.93
N SER A 280 9.12 0.90 16.62
CA SER A 280 7.78 0.65 17.14
C SER A 280 7.22 -0.67 16.58
N PRO A 281 6.25 -1.33 17.24
CA PRO A 281 5.64 -2.56 16.71
C PRO A 281 5.08 -2.41 15.28
N ALA A 282 4.51 -1.23 14.96
CA ALA A 282 4.02 -0.93 13.61
C ALA A 282 5.17 -0.86 12.60
N GLU A 283 6.31 -0.32 13.02
CA GLU A 283 7.50 -0.18 12.19
C GLU A 283 8.23 -1.52 11.97
N GLN A 284 8.24 -2.37 12.99
CA GLN A 284 8.71 -3.75 12.89
C GLN A 284 7.87 -4.53 11.86
N ALA A 285 6.54 -4.44 11.96
CA ALA A 285 5.62 -5.05 10.98
C ALA A 285 5.81 -4.46 9.56
N ARG A 286 6.02 -3.15 9.46
CA ARG A 286 6.27 -2.47 8.19
C ARG A 286 7.55 -2.98 7.51
N ARG A 287 8.66 -3.05 8.25
CA ARG A 287 9.95 -3.56 7.73
C ARG A 287 9.87 -5.03 7.38
N ALA A 288 9.15 -5.84 8.17
CA ALA A 288 8.95 -7.26 7.89
C ALA A 288 8.17 -7.45 6.57
N GLY A 289 7.10 -6.67 6.38
CA GLY A 289 6.34 -6.66 5.13
C GLY A 289 7.19 -6.21 3.93
N GLN A 290 7.98 -5.16 4.08
CA GLN A 290 8.90 -4.67 3.03
C GLN A 290 9.93 -5.73 2.64
N LEU A 291 10.57 -6.35 3.62
CA LEU A 291 11.54 -7.43 3.44
C LEU A 291 10.96 -8.57 2.59
N LEU A 292 9.83 -9.14 3.01
CA LEU A 292 9.24 -10.29 2.33
C LEU A 292 8.75 -9.95 0.92
N ARG A 293 8.17 -8.76 0.72
CA ARG A 293 7.65 -8.33 -0.59
C ARG A 293 8.75 -8.02 -1.58
N PHE A 294 9.77 -7.28 -1.16
CA PHE A 294 10.89 -7.01 -2.07
C PHE A 294 11.64 -8.30 -2.40
N LEU A 295 11.84 -9.17 -1.42
CA LEU A 295 12.48 -10.47 -1.65
C LEU A 295 11.71 -11.32 -2.67
N SER A 296 10.37 -11.35 -2.61
CA SER A 296 9.56 -12.16 -3.53
C SER A 296 9.57 -11.66 -4.98
N LEU A 297 9.89 -10.38 -5.20
CA LEU A 297 9.98 -9.79 -6.54
C LEU A 297 11.34 -10.03 -7.22
N VAL A 298 12.42 -10.25 -6.45
CA VAL A 298 13.77 -10.54 -6.98
C VAL A 298 13.78 -11.64 -8.06
N PRO A 299 13.26 -12.86 -7.83
CA PRO A 299 13.30 -13.92 -8.83
C PRO A 299 12.37 -13.67 -10.02
N VAL A 300 11.34 -12.84 -9.85
CA VAL A 300 10.39 -12.48 -10.91
C VAL A 300 11.10 -11.61 -11.95
N GLU A 301 11.70 -10.50 -11.53
CA GLU A 301 12.42 -9.62 -12.45
C GLU A 301 13.69 -10.28 -12.98
N TYR A 302 14.44 -10.99 -12.14
CA TYR A 302 15.63 -11.70 -12.62
C TYR A 302 15.29 -12.72 -13.72
N GLY A 303 14.19 -13.46 -13.56
CA GLY A 303 13.71 -14.43 -14.55
C GLY A 303 13.25 -13.79 -15.87
N ARG A 304 12.78 -12.54 -15.86
CA ARG A 304 12.48 -11.76 -17.08
C ARG A 304 13.73 -11.21 -17.76
N GLY A 305 14.78 -10.96 -16.96
CA GLY A 305 16.06 -10.41 -17.40
C GLY A 305 17.04 -11.41 -17.99
N VAL A 306 16.91 -12.71 -17.68
CA VAL A 306 17.84 -13.76 -18.11
C VAL A 306 17.13 -14.83 -18.95
N SER A 307 17.68 -15.14 -20.13
CA SER A 307 17.26 -16.27 -20.97
C SER A 307 18.47 -16.97 -21.57
N ASP A 308 18.43 -18.30 -21.66
CA ASP A 308 19.52 -19.15 -22.20
C ASP A 308 20.91 -18.87 -21.59
N GLY A 309 20.95 -18.55 -20.30
CA GLY A 309 22.20 -18.23 -19.58
C GLY A 309 22.85 -16.91 -20.00
N ARG A 310 22.07 -16.00 -20.60
CA ARG A 310 22.51 -14.65 -20.99
C ARG A 310 21.53 -13.61 -20.49
N VAL A 311 22.03 -12.41 -20.23
CA VAL A 311 21.18 -11.25 -19.94
C VAL A 311 20.51 -10.83 -21.24
N THR A 312 19.18 -10.88 -21.26
CA THR A 312 18.34 -10.46 -22.39
C THR A 312 17.72 -9.09 -22.18
N GLN A 313 17.52 -8.70 -20.92
CA GLN A 313 16.99 -7.39 -20.55
C GLN A 313 17.76 -6.84 -19.34
N ASP A 314 18.68 -5.91 -19.59
CA ASP A 314 19.53 -5.33 -18.53
C ASP A 314 18.72 -4.62 -17.45
N ILE A 315 17.57 -4.04 -17.82
CA ILE A 315 16.71 -3.28 -16.91
C ILE A 315 16.09 -4.15 -15.82
N GLU A 316 15.60 -5.33 -16.20
CA GLU A 316 15.00 -6.32 -15.30
C GLU A 316 16.05 -6.82 -14.28
N ILE A 317 17.33 -6.93 -14.69
CA ILE A 317 18.43 -7.24 -13.76
C ILE A 317 18.68 -6.10 -12.78
N GLN A 318 18.63 -4.85 -13.25
CA GLN A 318 18.76 -3.68 -12.37
C GLN A 318 17.58 -3.60 -11.38
N GLU A 319 16.38 -3.99 -11.79
CA GLU A 319 15.22 -4.06 -10.91
C GLU A 319 15.36 -5.15 -9.86
N ALA A 320 15.80 -6.35 -10.25
CA ALA A 320 16.13 -7.42 -9.31
C ALA A 320 17.19 -6.99 -8.27
N ILE A 321 18.25 -6.29 -8.70
CA ILE A 321 19.27 -5.71 -7.80
C ILE A 321 18.62 -4.70 -6.84
N THR A 322 17.73 -3.85 -7.35
CA THR A 322 17.13 -2.79 -6.55
C THR A 322 16.13 -3.36 -5.53
N PHE A 323 15.33 -4.36 -5.91
CA PHE A 323 14.46 -5.10 -4.99
C PHE A 323 15.27 -5.82 -3.91
N HIS A 324 16.36 -6.49 -4.29
CA HIS A 324 17.28 -7.09 -3.33
C HIS A 324 17.84 -6.07 -2.34
N ALA A 325 18.29 -4.91 -2.82
CA ALA A 325 18.80 -3.85 -1.95
C ALA A 325 17.72 -3.35 -0.96
N GLY A 326 16.48 -3.18 -1.41
CA GLY A 326 15.35 -2.84 -0.55
C GLY A 326 15.07 -3.90 0.51
N ALA A 327 15.08 -5.18 0.12
CA ALA A 327 14.93 -6.31 1.04
C ALA A 327 16.07 -6.33 2.07
N TYR A 328 17.32 -6.20 1.63
CA TYR A 328 18.48 -6.21 2.52
C TYR A 328 18.48 -5.05 3.51
N ALA A 329 18.08 -3.85 3.08
CA ALA A 329 17.92 -2.71 3.98
C ALA A 329 16.85 -2.95 5.05
N ALA A 330 15.70 -3.52 4.66
CA ALA A 330 14.64 -3.87 5.60
C ALA A 330 15.07 -4.98 6.58
N PHE A 331 15.83 -5.97 6.11
CA PHE A 331 16.44 -6.98 6.97
C PHE A 331 17.47 -6.38 7.92
N ALA A 332 18.36 -5.51 7.45
CA ALA A 332 19.35 -4.83 8.28
C ALA A 332 18.68 -4.01 9.39
N ASP A 333 17.52 -3.41 9.11
CA ASP A 333 16.67 -2.77 10.12
C ASP A 333 16.06 -3.77 11.11
N LEU A 334 15.83 -5.03 10.76
CA LEU A 334 15.26 -6.00 11.70
C LEU A 334 16.32 -6.87 12.39
N LYS A 335 17.55 -6.88 11.89
CA LYS A 335 18.60 -7.83 12.21
C LYS A 335 18.78 -8.04 13.70
N ASP A 336 19.01 -6.99 14.48
CA ASP A 336 19.22 -7.09 15.93
C ASP A 336 18.03 -7.75 16.66
N LEU A 337 16.80 -7.40 16.28
CA LEU A 337 15.59 -7.97 16.90
C LEU A 337 15.38 -9.44 16.52
N LEU A 338 15.81 -9.84 15.31
CA LEU A 338 15.80 -11.22 14.88
C LEU A 338 16.95 -12.02 15.51
N ASP A 339 18.10 -11.38 15.73
CA ASP A 339 19.28 -11.97 16.36
C ASP A 339 19.01 -12.36 17.83
N GLU A 340 18.28 -11.49 18.55
CA GLU A 340 17.79 -11.78 19.91
C GLU A 340 16.87 -13.01 19.97
N ARG A 341 16.22 -13.36 18.86
CA ARG A 341 15.30 -14.48 18.76
C ARG A 341 16.01 -15.77 18.34
N ASP A 342 16.78 -15.72 17.27
CA ASP A 342 17.58 -16.83 16.76
C ASP A 342 18.80 -16.29 16.01
N HIS A 343 19.94 -16.25 16.71
CA HIS A 343 21.21 -15.77 16.19
C HIS A 343 21.68 -16.56 14.97
N ASP A 344 21.61 -17.90 15.03
CA ASP A 344 22.15 -18.76 13.97
C ASP A 344 21.36 -18.57 12.66
N GLN A 345 20.02 -18.52 12.74
CA GLN A 345 19.18 -18.25 11.58
C GLN A 345 19.37 -16.83 11.05
N THR A 346 19.53 -15.83 11.93
CA THR A 346 19.75 -14.44 11.52
C THR A 346 21.07 -14.28 10.76
N VAL A 347 22.15 -14.90 11.24
CA VAL A 347 23.45 -14.93 10.55
C VAL A 347 23.35 -15.67 9.21
N GLN A 348 22.58 -16.76 9.14
CA GLN A 348 22.33 -17.48 7.90
C GLN A 348 21.59 -16.60 6.87
N VAL A 349 20.54 -15.89 7.27
CA VAL A 349 19.80 -14.96 6.40
C VAL A 349 20.70 -13.86 5.87
N ASP A 350 21.51 -13.24 6.73
CA ASP A 350 22.46 -12.18 6.33
C ASP A 350 23.45 -12.70 5.27
N THR A 351 23.99 -13.90 5.49
CA THR A 351 24.91 -14.55 4.55
C THR A 351 24.25 -14.85 3.21
N LEU A 352 23.03 -15.39 3.23
CA LEU A 352 22.26 -15.73 2.02
C LEU A 352 21.85 -14.48 1.23
N LEU A 353 21.41 -13.42 1.90
CA LEU A 353 21.11 -12.14 1.25
C LEU A 353 22.38 -11.51 0.66
N GLY A 354 23.50 -11.52 1.38
CA GLY A 354 24.78 -11.01 0.85
C GLY A 354 25.26 -11.79 -0.38
N SER A 355 25.14 -13.12 -0.35
CA SER A 355 25.46 -14.00 -1.49
C SER A 355 24.56 -13.70 -2.70
N LEU A 356 23.24 -13.58 -2.49
CA LEU A 356 22.28 -13.24 -3.53
C LEU A 356 22.61 -11.89 -4.19
N GLY A 357 22.87 -10.85 -3.39
CA GLY A 357 23.25 -9.53 -3.90
C GLY A 357 24.51 -9.56 -4.76
N LYS A 358 25.51 -10.36 -4.36
CA LYS A 358 26.73 -10.55 -5.14
C LYS A 358 26.45 -11.19 -6.50
N GLN A 359 25.63 -12.24 -6.55
CA GLN A 359 25.26 -12.91 -7.81
C GLN A 359 24.49 -11.97 -8.76
N LEU A 360 23.56 -11.18 -8.21
CA LEU A 360 22.80 -10.19 -8.98
C LEU A 360 23.74 -9.12 -9.57
N ALA A 361 24.68 -8.59 -8.78
CA ALA A 361 25.67 -7.62 -9.23
C ALA A 361 26.65 -8.17 -10.27
N GLU A 362 27.09 -9.43 -10.12
CA GLU A 362 27.92 -10.12 -11.12
C GLU A 362 27.17 -10.32 -12.44
N THR A 363 25.86 -10.60 -12.38
CA THR A 363 24.99 -10.70 -13.55
C THR A 363 24.84 -9.33 -14.22
N GLY A 364 24.53 -8.29 -13.46
CA GLY A 364 24.36 -6.93 -13.99
C GLY A 364 25.63 -6.33 -14.59
N THR A 365 26.81 -6.82 -14.20
CA THR A 365 28.11 -6.43 -14.78
C THR A 365 28.59 -7.37 -15.89
N GLY A 366 27.82 -8.41 -16.22
CA GLY A 366 28.15 -9.40 -17.24
C GLY A 366 29.36 -10.30 -16.89
N ARG A 367 29.80 -10.33 -15.63
CA ARG A 367 30.94 -11.16 -15.18
C ARG A 367 30.56 -12.63 -15.05
N SER A 368 29.37 -12.91 -14.53
CA SER A 368 28.83 -14.25 -14.32
C SER A 368 27.31 -14.17 -14.34
N VAL A 369 26.63 -15.11 -15.02
CA VAL A 369 25.17 -15.15 -15.11
C VAL A 369 24.67 -16.41 -14.40
N ALA A 370 23.95 -16.23 -13.30
CA ALA A 370 23.29 -17.33 -12.59
C ALA A 370 22.03 -17.79 -13.36
N SER A 371 21.64 -19.05 -13.21
CA SER A 371 20.37 -19.53 -13.76
C SER A 371 19.18 -18.96 -12.98
N PRO A 372 18.07 -18.58 -13.63
CA PRO A 372 16.84 -18.15 -12.94
C PRO A 372 16.37 -19.11 -11.84
N GLU A 373 16.52 -20.42 -12.05
CA GLU A 373 16.17 -21.45 -11.06
C GLU A 373 17.04 -21.40 -9.81
N ALA A 374 18.31 -21.00 -9.94
CA ALA A 374 19.22 -20.88 -8.80
C ALA A 374 18.86 -19.67 -7.94
N ILE A 375 18.59 -18.52 -8.58
CA ILE A 375 18.10 -17.32 -7.89
C ILE A 375 16.78 -17.62 -7.19
N LYS A 376 15.82 -18.22 -7.90
CA LYS A 376 14.53 -18.62 -7.32
C LYS A 376 14.71 -19.57 -6.13
N SER A 377 15.53 -20.61 -6.24
CA SER A 377 15.76 -21.55 -5.15
C SER A 377 16.35 -20.88 -3.91
N GLN A 378 17.30 -19.96 -4.10
CA GLN A 378 17.92 -19.22 -2.99
C GLN A 378 16.93 -18.23 -2.35
N THR A 379 16.08 -17.57 -3.16
CA THR A 379 15.00 -16.72 -2.65
C THR A 379 13.92 -17.51 -1.90
N ASP A 380 13.56 -18.71 -2.38
CA ASP A 380 12.60 -19.59 -1.73
C ASP A 380 13.17 -20.08 -0.36
N GLU A 381 14.45 -20.43 -0.29
CA GLU A 381 15.14 -20.78 0.97
C GLU A 381 15.15 -19.62 1.96
N LEU A 382 15.52 -18.41 1.49
CA LEU A 382 15.48 -17.19 2.29
C LEU A 382 14.08 -16.92 2.84
N SER A 383 13.05 -17.01 1.99
CA SER A 383 11.67 -16.79 2.38
C SER A 383 11.22 -17.79 3.45
N ALA A 384 11.57 -19.07 3.29
CA ALA A 384 11.22 -20.10 4.26
C ALA A 384 11.86 -19.89 5.64
N ILE A 385 13.12 -19.45 5.69
CA ILE A 385 13.79 -19.13 6.96
C ILE A 385 13.13 -17.88 7.59
N LEU A 386 12.91 -16.84 6.79
CA LEU A 386 12.30 -15.59 7.26
C LEU A 386 10.88 -15.76 7.79
N GLU A 387 10.04 -16.59 7.14
CA GLU A 387 8.68 -16.89 7.61
C GLU A 387 8.66 -17.59 8.97
N GLY A 388 9.69 -18.41 9.29
CA GLY A 388 9.84 -19.03 10.62
C GLY A 388 10.46 -18.10 11.66
N LEU A 389 11.36 -17.22 11.22
CA LEU A 389 12.12 -16.31 12.07
C LEU A 389 11.29 -15.07 12.48
N ILE A 390 10.49 -14.50 11.57
CA ILE A 390 9.69 -13.29 11.82
C ILE A 390 8.46 -13.64 12.69
N PRO A 391 8.18 -12.88 13.78
CA PRO A 391 6.98 -13.07 14.59
C PRO A 391 5.67 -12.90 13.80
N GLU A 392 4.66 -13.72 14.09
CA GLU A 392 3.33 -13.62 13.44
C GLU A 392 2.69 -12.24 13.64
N GLU A 393 2.99 -11.55 14.73
CA GLU A 393 2.53 -10.18 14.99
C GLU A 393 3.03 -9.18 13.95
N TRP A 394 4.24 -9.38 13.41
CA TRP A 394 4.82 -8.52 12.39
C TRP A 394 4.32 -8.85 10.99
N LEU A 395 3.80 -10.07 10.78
CA LEU A 395 3.24 -10.54 9.51
C LEU A 395 1.78 -10.10 9.29
N LYS A 396 1.11 -9.55 10.31
CA LYS A 396 -0.27 -9.04 10.19
C LYS A 396 -0.27 -7.77 9.31
N SER A 397 -0.98 -7.84 8.17
CA SER A 397 -1.11 -6.78 7.16
C SER A 397 -1.30 -5.39 7.79
N SER A 398 -0.34 -4.48 7.58
CA SER A 398 -0.49 -3.06 7.85
C SER A 398 -0.82 -2.35 6.54
N ALA A 399 -1.98 -1.67 6.47
CA ALA A 399 -2.36 -0.86 5.31
C ALA A 399 -1.30 0.19 4.96
N GLN A 400 -0.50 0.59 5.95
CA GLN A 400 0.60 1.53 5.85
C GLN A 400 1.77 1.02 4.98
N GLY A 401 2.12 -0.27 5.07
CA GLY A 401 3.13 -0.86 4.21
C GLY A 401 2.70 -0.95 2.74
N ASP A 402 1.40 -1.08 2.47
CA ASP A 402 0.86 -1.08 1.10
C ASP A 402 1.05 0.29 0.44
N PHE A 403 0.70 1.38 1.13
CA PHE A 403 0.90 2.75 0.64
C PHE A 403 2.36 3.08 0.34
N ASP A 404 3.31 2.54 1.10
CA ASP A 404 4.75 2.74 0.85
C ASP A 404 5.22 2.05 -0.44
N VAL A 405 4.71 0.85 -0.73
CA VAL A 405 5.07 0.14 -1.98
C VAL A 405 4.41 0.82 -3.18
N ILE A 406 3.15 1.24 -3.06
CA ILE A 406 2.43 2.00 -4.09
C ILE A 406 3.19 3.30 -4.40
N ALA A 407 3.57 4.02 -3.35
CA ALA A 407 4.37 5.23 -3.42
C ALA A 407 5.67 5.03 -4.21
N SER A 408 6.39 3.96 -3.90
CA SER A 408 7.62 3.58 -4.58
C SER A 408 7.41 3.32 -6.07
N MET A 409 6.44 2.49 -6.42
CA MET A 409 6.18 2.11 -7.81
C MET A 409 5.75 3.33 -8.64
N LEU A 410 5.02 4.26 -8.05
CA LEU A 410 4.70 5.54 -8.69
C LEU A 410 5.91 6.49 -8.85
N ASP A 411 6.91 6.41 -7.97
CA ASP A 411 8.15 7.17 -8.12
C ASP A 411 9.00 6.61 -9.28
N GLN A 412 8.99 5.28 -9.47
CA GLN A 412 9.60 4.61 -10.63
C GLN A 412 8.96 5.02 -11.94
N MET A 413 7.63 5.02 -11.98
CA MET A 413 6.87 5.52 -13.12
C MET A 413 7.34 6.93 -13.52
N LEU A 414 7.54 7.81 -12.55
CA LEU A 414 7.97 9.19 -12.80
C LEU A 414 9.41 9.29 -13.31
N ALA A 415 10.31 8.46 -12.78
CA ALA A 415 11.68 8.37 -13.25
C ALA A 415 11.75 7.86 -14.70
N ALA A 416 10.96 6.83 -15.01
CA ALA A 416 10.82 6.26 -16.35
C ALA A 416 10.35 7.31 -17.37
N VAL A 417 9.32 8.10 -17.02
CA VAL A 417 8.87 9.22 -17.86
C VAL A 417 9.96 10.27 -18.06
N ARG A 418 10.79 10.56 -17.04
CA ARG A 418 11.91 11.52 -17.18
C ARG A 418 12.92 11.06 -18.24
N ASN A 419 13.13 9.75 -18.33
CA ASN A 419 14.08 9.13 -19.24
C ASN A 419 13.48 8.83 -20.63
N GLY A 420 12.17 9.09 -20.83
CA GLY A 420 11.45 8.79 -22.06
C GLY A 420 11.03 7.31 -22.21
N GLU A 421 11.11 6.54 -21.13
CA GLU A 421 10.81 5.10 -21.07
C GLU A 421 9.33 4.88 -20.70
N TYR A 422 8.42 5.22 -21.62
CA TYR A 422 6.97 5.22 -21.32
C TYR A 422 6.37 3.83 -21.12
N ASP A 423 6.93 2.78 -21.73
CA ASP A 423 6.48 1.41 -21.51
C ASP A 423 6.80 0.95 -20.07
N LEU A 424 7.99 1.31 -19.56
CA LEU A 424 8.39 1.08 -18.16
C LEU A 424 7.54 1.90 -17.19
N ALA A 425 7.24 3.14 -17.55
CA ALA A 425 6.34 3.97 -16.77
C ALA A 425 4.95 3.33 -16.62
N GLU A 426 4.43 2.73 -17.70
CA GLU A 426 3.13 2.07 -17.67
C GLU A 426 3.14 0.81 -16.81
N SER A 427 4.20 0.00 -16.87
CA SER A 427 4.37 -1.17 -15.98
C SER A 427 4.39 -0.77 -14.51
N ALA A 428 5.25 0.20 -14.14
CA ALA A 428 5.36 0.65 -12.76
C ALA A 428 4.05 1.29 -12.23
N ARG A 429 3.29 1.97 -13.09
CA ARG A 429 1.95 2.48 -12.76
C ARG A 429 0.95 1.34 -12.51
N LEU A 430 0.97 0.30 -13.34
CA LEU A 430 0.11 -0.88 -13.21
C LEU A 430 0.42 -1.65 -11.94
N ASP A 431 1.70 -1.85 -11.61
CA ASP A 431 2.12 -2.52 -10.39
C ASP A 431 1.71 -1.73 -9.13
N ALA A 432 1.89 -0.41 -9.17
CA ALA A 432 1.39 0.48 -8.12
C ALA A 432 -0.12 0.35 -7.94
N TYR A 433 -0.87 0.24 -9.04
CA TYR A 433 -2.31 0.07 -9.00
C TYR A 433 -2.71 -1.32 -8.50
N ALA A 434 -2.01 -2.39 -8.87
CA ALA A 434 -2.32 -3.74 -8.41
C ALA A 434 -2.19 -3.86 -6.88
N ILE A 435 -1.17 -3.23 -6.28
CA ILE A 435 -1.03 -3.18 -4.81
C ILE A 435 -2.09 -2.29 -4.18
N MET A 436 -2.45 -1.18 -4.83
CA MET A 436 -3.56 -0.32 -4.41
C MET A 436 -4.88 -1.10 -4.39
N GLU A 437 -5.22 -1.79 -5.47
CA GLU A 437 -6.44 -2.56 -5.66
C GLU A 437 -6.57 -3.69 -4.62
N THR A 438 -5.51 -4.50 -4.48
CA THR A 438 -5.48 -5.69 -3.61
C THR A 438 -5.38 -5.38 -2.11
N GLY A 439 -4.90 -4.19 -1.74
CA GLY A 439 -4.73 -3.77 -0.34
C GLY A 439 -5.62 -2.59 0.06
N PRO A 440 -5.17 -1.34 -0.09
CA PRO A 440 -5.91 -0.18 0.41
C PRO A 440 -7.25 0.10 -0.26
N GLU A 441 -7.39 -0.14 -1.57
CA GLU A 441 -8.59 0.23 -2.34
C GLU A 441 -9.82 -0.58 -1.95
N ALA A 442 -9.65 -1.88 -1.71
CA ALA A 442 -10.70 -2.75 -1.18
C ALA A 442 -11.27 -2.19 0.15
N LYS A 443 -10.40 -1.63 0.99
CA LYS A 443 -10.79 -1.00 2.26
C LYS A 443 -11.43 0.37 2.04
N LEU A 444 -10.90 1.19 1.12
CA LEU A 444 -11.47 2.50 0.79
C LEU A 444 -12.85 2.41 0.17
N MET A 445 -13.15 1.33 -0.57
CA MET A 445 -14.47 1.08 -1.14
C MET A 445 -15.58 1.10 -0.08
N VAL A 446 -15.26 0.70 1.15
CA VAL A 446 -16.19 0.62 2.28
C VAL A 446 -16.17 1.91 3.12
N PHE A 447 -14.98 2.41 3.46
CA PHE A 447 -14.83 3.50 4.43
C PHE A 447 -14.76 4.90 3.83
N ALA A 448 -14.25 5.03 2.62
CA ALA A 448 -14.08 6.30 1.94
C ALA A 448 -14.20 6.16 0.42
N PRO A 449 -15.40 5.80 -0.08
CA PRO A 449 -15.62 5.52 -1.50
C PRO A 449 -15.31 6.72 -2.40
N GLN A 450 -15.41 7.94 -1.86
CA GLN A 450 -14.99 9.17 -2.53
C GLN A 450 -13.47 9.28 -2.75
N LEU A 451 -12.65 8.75 -1.83
CA LEU A 451 -11.18 8.74 -1.94
C LEU A 451 -10.73 7.67 -2.93
N LYS A 452 -11.37 6.48 -2.90
CA LYS A 452 -11.16 5.45 -3.93
C LYS A 452 -11.33 6.02 -5.34
N LEU A 453 -12.42 6.76 -5.58
CA LEU A 453 -12.70 7.40 -6.87
C LEU A 453 -11.55 8.33 -7.30
N GLN A 454 -11.13 9.23 -6.43
CA GLN A 454 -10.09 10.22 -6.73
C GLN A 454 -8.76 9.54 -7.08
N LEU A 455 -8.45 8.44 -6.40
CA LEU A 455 -7.27 7.62 -6.65
C LEU A 455 -7.35 6.89 -8.00
N GLU A 456 -8.45 6.18 -8.28
CA GLU A 456 -8.66 5.50 -9.57
C GLU A 456 -8.58 6.49 -10.75
N GLU A 457 -9.19 7.67 -10.63
CA GLU A 457 -9.15 8.69 -11.68
C GLU A 457 -7.72 9.11 -12.00
N LEU A 458 -6.92 9.35 -10.98
CA LEU A 458 -5.54 9.78 -11.13
C LEU A 458 -4.62 8.64 -11.56
N PHE A 459 -4.89 7.39 -11.16
CA PHE A 459 -4.17 6.21 -11.66
C PHE A 459 -4.46 5.92 -13.13
N TRP A 460 -5.69 6.11 -13.58
CA TRP A 460 -6.13 5.71 -14.91
C TRP A 460 -6.20 6.90 -15.88
N ASN A 461 -7.39 7.30 -16.29
CA ASN A 461 -7.56 8.22 -17.42
C ASN A 461 -7.82 9.68 -17.00
N GLY A 462 -8.23 9.91 -15.74
CA GLY A 462 -8.67 11.21 -15.23
C GLY A 462 -9.99 11.68 -15.83
N GLN A 463 -10.55 12.77 -15.28
CA GLN A 463 -11.78 13.40 -15.78
C GLN A 463 -11.58 14.90 -16.05
N GLY A 464 -12.22 15.40 -17.12
CA GLY A 464 -12.25 16.83 -17.44
C GLY A 464 -10.86 17.43 -17.70
N LYS A 465 -10.44 18.39 -16.85
CA LYS A 465 -9.15 19.10 -16.97
C LYS A 465 -7.98 18.36 -16.31
N SER A 466 -8.22 17.40 -15.43
CA SER A 466 -7.18 16.61 -14.76
C SER A 466 -7.01 15.29 -15.49
N LYS A 467 -5.89 15.11 -16.19
CA LYS A 467 -5.57 13.87 -16.90
C LYS A 467 -4.92 12.87 -15.95
N GLY A 468 -5.36 11.61 -16.00
CA GLY A 468 -4.80 10.51 -15.20
C GLY A 468 -3.48 9.98 -15.78
N LEU A 469 -2.75 9.23 -14.95
CA LEU A 469 -1.40 8.75 -15.25
C LEU A 469 -1.37 7.82 -16.46
N ALA A 470 -2.30 6.84 -16.58
CA ALA A 470 -2.37 5.94 -17.72
C ALA A 470 -2.62 6.70 -19.04
N TYR A 471 -3.48 7.72 -19.02
CA TYR A 471 -3.70 8.58 -20.19
C TYR A 471 -2.44 9.35 -20.57
N LEU A 472 -1.75 9.95 -19.60
CA LEU A 472 -0.56 10.75 -19.85
C LEU A 472 0.60 9.91 -20.35
N ILE A 473 0.81 8.73 -19.78
CA ILE A 473 1.88 7.80 -20.17
C ILE A 473 1.63 7.26 -21.58
N LYS A 474 0.40 6.81 -21.88
CA LYS A 474 0.02 6.33 -23.21
C LYS A 474 0.21 7.37 -24.31
N ASN A 475 -0.02 8.65 -24.00
CA ASN A 475 0.16 9.75 -24.95
C ASN A 475 1.57 10.36 -24.92
N GLN A 476 2.50 9.75 -24.20
CA GLN A 476 3.88 10.22 -24.06
C GLN A 476 3.96 11.70 -23.63
N ALA A 477 3.12 12.09 -22.66
CA ALA A 477 3.05 13.45 -22.17
C ALA A 477 4.37 13.89 -21.50
N SER A 478 4.54 15.21 -21.34
CA SER A 478 5.77 15.76 -20.77
C SER A 478 5.97 15.32 -19.31
N TYR A 479 7.25 15.22 -18.88
CA TYR A 479 7.60 14.92 -17.49
C TYR A 479 6.90 15.85 -16.48
N SER A 480 6.74 17.14 -16.81
CA SER A 480 6.03 18.11 -15.96
C SER A 480 4.56 17.78 -15.79
N ASP A 481 3.89 17.30 -16.83
CA ASP A 481 2.46 16.98 -16.78
C ASP A 481 2.21 15.70 -15.95
N VAL A 482 3.02 14.67 -16.16
CA VAL A 482 2.96 13.43 -15.37
C VAL A 482 3.28 13.71 -13.89
N LYS A 483 4.29 14.55 -13.62
CA LYS A 483 4.64 14.97 -12.27
C LYS A 483 3.50 15.72 -11.58
N ALA A 484 2.79 16.59 -12.29
CA ALA A 484 1.67 17.33 -11.72
C ALA A 484 0.52 16.40 -11.30
N THR A 485 0.15 15.43 -12.16
CA THR A 485 -0.87 14.42 -11.82
C THR A 485 -0.42 13.52 -10.68
N ARG A 486 0.85 13.11 -10.64
CA ARG A 486 1.40 12.35 -9.51
C ARG A 486 1.26 13.10 -8.18
N LEU A 487 1.58 14.39 -8.15
CA LEU A 487 1.50 15.18 -6.92
C LEU A 487 0.06 15.26 -6.40
N GLN A 488 -0.93 15.32 -7.31
CA GLN A 488 -2.34 15.21 -6.92
C GLN A 488 -2.67 13.82 -6.36
N LEU A 489 -2.11 12.77 -6.95
CA LEU A 489 -2.29 11.40 -6.48
C LEU A 489 -1.70 11.18 -5.09
N ASP A 490 -0.53 11.77 -4.79
CA ASP A 490 0.09 11.71 -3.45
C ASP A 490 -0.81 12.28 -2.35
N VAL A 491 -1.49 13.40 -2.62
CA VAL A 491 -2.40 14.03 -1.65
C VAL A 491 -3.52 13.05 -1.29
N HIS A 492 -4.17 12.46 -2.29
CA HIS A 492 -5.26 11.53 -2.05
C HIS A 492 -4.81 10.19 -1.46
N LEU A 493 -3.58 9.72 -1.78
CA LEU A 493 -3.02 8.51 -1.16
C LEU A 493 -2.77 8.74 0.35
N SER A 494 -2.31 9.93 0.73
CA SER A 494 -2.12 10.33 2.14
C SER A 494 -3.45 10.47 2.89
N GLU A 495 -4.46 11.07 2.26
CA GLU A 495 -5.82 11.16 2.80
C GLU A 495 -6.43 9.75 3.00
N ALA A 496 -6.28 8.88 2.01
CA ALA A 496 -6.70 7.48 2.08
C ALA A 496 -5.99 6.71 3.21
N GLN A 497 -4.68 6.87 3.35
CA GLN A 497 -3.91 6.26 4.43
C GLN A 497 -4.41 6.71 5.81
N THR A 498 -4.67 8.01 5.97
CA THR A 498 -5.20 8.57 7.21
C THR A 498 -6.59 8.03 7.54
N GLU A 499 -7.47 7.95 6.55
CA GLU A 499 -8.85 7.50 6.73
C GLU A 499 -8.95 6.00 7.04
N LEU A 500 -8.11 5.19 6.39
CA LEU A 500 -8.00 3.76 6.68
C LEU A 500 -7.44 3.48 8.06
N THR A 501 -6.51 4.31 8.54
CA THR A 501 -5.95 4.19 9.90
C THR A 501 -7.01 4.53 10.97
N ARG A 502 -7.94 5.46 10.68
CA ARG A 502 -9.04 5.83 11.58
C ARG A 502 -10.20 4.83 11.62
N ASN A 503 -10.51 4.19 10.49
CA ASN A 503 -11.75 3.40 10.32
C ASN A 503 -11.58 1.86 10.39
N THR A 504 -10.38 1.32 10.60
CA THR A 504 -10.16 -0.10 10.98
C THR A 504 -10.74 -0.50 12.35
N ALA A 505 -11.67 0.28 12.92
CA ALA A 505 -12.30 -0.02 14.19
C ALA A 505 -13.17 -1.29 14.07
N PRO A 506 -12.91 -2.36 14.86
CA PRO A 506 -13.70 -3.60 14.86
C PRO A 506 -15.22 -3.41 14.95
N ALA A 507 -15.66 -2.29 15.51
CA ALA A 507 -17.08 -1.93 15.60
C ALA A 507 -17.76 -1.73 14.23
N ALA A 508 -17.06 -1.18 13.23
CA ALA A 508 -17.65 -0.91 11.92
C ALA A 508 -17.89 -2.20 11.12
N VAL A 509 -16.93 -3.12 11.12
CA VAL A 509 -17.06 -4.44 10.49
C VAL A 509 -18.19 -5.25 11.15
N ALA A 510 -18.27 -5.23 12.48
CA ALA A 510 -19.35 -5.87 13.21
C ALA A 510 -20.73 -5.26 12.86
N MET A 511 -20.81 -3.93 12.69
CA MET A 511 -22.05 -3.25 12.31
C MET A 511 -22.49 -3.61 10.88
N ASN A 512 -21.55 -3.67 9.92
CA ASN A 512 -21.84 -4.06 8.53
C ASN A 512 -22.33 -5.51 8.43
N ALA A 513 -21.64 -6.44 9.11
CA ALA A 513 -22.08 -7.83 9.23
C ALA A 513 -23.49 -7.90 9.83
N GLY A 514 -23.74 -7.07 10.85
CA GLY A 514 -25.05 -6.93 11.46
C GLY A 514 -26.14 -6.47 10.48
N ILE A 515 -25.90 -5.44 9.68
CA ILE A 515 -26.89 -4.91 8.73
C ILE A 515 -27.31 -5.97 7.70
N ILE A 516 -26.35 -6.75 7.18
CA ILE A 516 -26.59 -7.81 6.20
C ILE A 516 -27.47 -8.91 6.81
N VAL A 517 -27.07 -9.46 7.96
CA VAL A 517 -27.83 -10.51 8.66
C VAL A 517 -29.22 -10.03 9.02
N PHE A 518 -29.36 -8.76 9.40
CA PHE A 518 -30.65 -8.17 9.73
C PHE A 518 -31.56 -8.07 8.50
N ARG A 519 -31.06 -7.61 7.35
CA ARG A 519 -31.83 -7.49 6.11
C ARG A 519 -32.34 -8.84 5.64
N GLU A 520 -31.44 -9.78 5.37
CA GLU A 520 -31.82 -11.10 4.82
C GLU A 520 -32.58 -11.95 5.84
N GLY A 521 -32.23 -11.83 7.12
CA GLY A 521 -32.96 -12.49 8.20
C GLY A 521 -34.41 -12.02 8.30
N LEU A 522 -34.69 -10.72 8.09
CA LEU A 522 -36.05 -10.21 8.03
C LEU A 522 -36.81 -10.70 6.80
N GLU A 523 -36.16 -10.82 5.64
CA GLU A 523 -36.78 -11.39 4.44
C GLU A 523 -37.19 -12.85 4.68
N ALA A 524 -36.31 -13.66 5.28
CA ALA A 524 -36.61 -15.04 5.66
C ALA A 524 -37.82 -15.11 6.60
N VAL A 525 -37.88 -14.24 7.61
CA VAL A 525 -39.00 -14.12 8.55
C VAL A 525 -40.29 -13.75 7.83
N VAL A 526 -40.26 -12.79 6.90
CA VAL A 526 -41.45 -12.32 6.16
C VAL A 526 -41.95 -13.40 5.21
N ILE A 527 -41.06 -14.08 4.49
CA ILE A 527 -41.41 -15.21 3.61
C ILE A 527 -42.06 -16.30 4.46
N LEU A 528 -41.43 -16.71 5.55
CA LEU A 528 -41.95 -17.75 6.44
C LEU A 528 -43.29 -17.35 7.07
N ALA A 529 -43.45 -16.07 7.44
CA ALA A 529 -44.70 -15.52 7.93
C ALA A 529 -45.81 -15.54 6.87
N SER A 530 -45.49 -15.24 5.61
CA SER A 530 -46.46 -15.30 4.51
C SER A 530 -46.95 -16.74 4.26
N LEU A 531 -46.03 -17.70 4.28
CA LEU A 531 -46.33 -19.13 4.11
C LEU A 531 -47.17 -19.64 5.27
N MET A 532 -46.82 -19.30 6.50
CA MET A 532 -47.60 -19.67 7.69
C MET A 532 -48.97 -18.99 7.74
N SER A 533 -49.09 -17.74 7.28
CA SER A 533 -50.34 -16.99 7.22
C SER A 533 -51.30 -17.53 6.17
N SER A 534 -50.80 -18.21 5.13
CA SER A 534 -51.64 -18.89 4.14
C SER A 534 -52.39 -20.12 4.71
N LEU A 535 -51.91 -20.68 5.82
CA LEU A 535 -52.51 -21.82 6.55
C LEU A 535 -53.50 -21.30 7.60
N LYS A 536 -54.68 -20.83 7.16
CA LYS A 536 -55.66 -20.09 7.98
C LYS A 536 -56.67 -20.96 8.72
N SER A 537 -56.94 -22.19 8.26
CA SER A 537 -58.02 -23.00 8.87
C SER A 537 -57.58 -23.64 10.20
N VAL A 538 -58.54 -23.95 11.09
CA VAL A 538 -58.27 -24.54 12.42
C VAL A 538 -57.66 -25.96 12.30
N GLU A 539 -58.06 -26.72 11.28
CA GLU A 539 -57.48 -28.04 10.95
C GLU A 539 -56.06 -27.91 10.34
N GLU A 540 -55.75 -26.81 9.66
CA GLU A 540 -54.45 -26.58 9.02
C GLU A 540 -53.33 -26.16 9.98
N ARG A 541 -53.65 -25.80 11.24
CA ARG A 541 -52.63 -25.42 12.24
C ARG A 541 -51.65 -26.56 12.57
N LYS A 542 -52.07 -27.83 12.42
CA LYS A 542 -51.23 -29.02 12.59
C LYS A 542 -50.03 -29.04 11.61
N TYR A 543 -50.17 -28.38 10.46
CA TYR A 543 -49.17 -28.32 9.40
C TYR A 543 -48.10 -27.22 9.57
N ARG A 544 -48.17 -26.42 10.65
CA ARG A 544 -47.14 -25.41 10.95
C ARG A 544 -45.86 -26.01 11.54
N LYS A 545 -45.96 -27.11 12.30
CA LYS A 545 -44.80 -27.78 12.93
C LYS A 545 -43.79 -28.33 11.91
N PRO A 546 -44.21 -29.04 10.83
CA PRO A 546 -43.28 -29.50 9.78
C PRO A 546 -42.53 -28.35 9.10
N MET A 547 -43.18 -27.20 8.91
CA MET A 547 -42.54 -26.04 8.28
C MET A 547 -41.44 -25.44 9.16
N TRP A 548 -41.66 -25.36 10.48
CA TRP A 548 -40.62 -24.98 11.44
C TRP A 548 -39.44 -25.94 11.47
N TRP A 549 -39.68 -27.25 11.34
CA TRP A 549 -38.61 -28.24 11.20
C TRP A 549 -37.78 -28.02 9.93
N GLY A 550 -38.43 -27.68 8.81
CA GLY A 550 -37.75 -27.28 7.58
C GLY A 550 -36.84 -26.06 7.79
N SER A 551 -37.36 -25.01 8.41
CA SER A 551 -36.59 -23.79 8.70
C SER A 551 -35.41 -24.03 9.66
N LEU A 552 -35.58 -24.89 10.68
CA LEU A 552 -34.50 -25.25 11.59
C LEU A 552 -33.39 -26.04 10.87
N LEU A 553 -33.76 -26.99 10.02
CA LEU A 553 -32.81 -27.72 9.18
C LEU A 553 -32.06 -26.79 8.21
N ALA A 554 -32.73 -25.76 7.69
CA ALA A 554 -32.11 -24.76 6.84
C ALA A 554 -31.04 -23.95 7.59
N LEU A 555 -31.31 -23.50 8.82
CA LEU A 555 -30.31 -22.78 9.63
C LEU A 555 -29.06 -23.64 9.90
N LEU A 556 -29.25 -24.94 10.18
CA LEU A 556 -28.12 -25.87 10.34
C LEU A 556 -27.34 -26.04 9.03
N ALA A 557 -28.04 -26.20 7.90
CA ALA A 557 -27.40 -26.30 6.59
C ALA A 557 -26.62 -25.02 6.23
N THR A 558 -27.13 -23.83 6.59
CA THR A 558 -26.45 -22.55 6.41
C THR A 558 -25.15 -22.51 7.21
N LEU A 559 -25.17 -22.94 8.47
CA LEU A 559 -23.97 -23.01 9.31
C LEU A 559 -22.91 -23.96 8.72
N LEU A 560 -23.33 -25.14 8.23
CA LEU A 560 -22.43 -26.07 7.56
C LEU A 560 -21.86 -25.50 6.26
N THR A 561 -22.69 -24.75 5.50
CA THR A 561 -22.25 -24.08 4.27
C THR A 561 -21.20 -23.02 4.58
N TRP A 562 -21.36 -22.27 5.68
CA TRP A 562 -20.38 -21.29 6.12
C TRP A 562 -19.03 -21.92 6.47
N LEU A 563 -19.03 -23.01 7.23
CA LEU A 563 -17.80 -23.76 7.57
C LEU A 563 -17.08 -24.23 6.30
N LEU A 564 -17.82 -24.84 5.36
CA LEU A 564 -17.25 -25.32 4.12
C LEU A 564 -16.69 -24.19 3.25
N ALA A 565 -17.44 -23.08 3.13
CA ALA A 565 -17.00 -21.92 2.36
C ALA A 565 -15.75 -21.27 2.98
N HIS A 566 -15.67 -21.20 4.31
CA HIS A 566 -14.52 -20.65 5.02
C HIS A 566 -13.24 -21.46 4.77
N GLU A 567 -13.30 -22.79 4.91
CA GLU A 567 -12.19 -23.71 4.67
C GLU A 567 -11.70 -23.64 3.21
N ILE A 568 -12.63 -23.63 2.26
CA ILE A 568 -12.31 -23.52 0.84
C ILE A 568 -11.60 -22.19 0.54
N LEU A 569 -12.10 -21.07 1.05
CA LEU A 569 -11.50 -19.75 0.82
C LEU A 569 -10.12 -19.61 1.46
N GLN A 570 -9.93 -20.08 2.70
CA GLN A 570 -8.61 -20.06 3.34
C GLN A 570 -7.58 -20.90 2.57
N SER A 571 -7.97 -22.08 2.08
CA SER A 571 -7.08 -22.93 1.28
C SER A 571 -6.68 -22.33 -0.07
N LEU A 572 -7.47 -21.37 -0.58
CA LEU A 572 -7.31 -20.78 -1.89
C LEU A 572 -6.77 -19.33 -1.85
N ALA A 573 -6.65 -18.70 -0.68
CA ALA A 573 -6.14 -17.33 -0.51
C ALA A 573 -4.77 -17.09 -1.16
N ARG A 574 -3.96 -18.14 -1.35
CA ARG A 574 -2.66 -18.11 -2.03
C ARG A 574 -2.70 -17.85 -3.55
N TYR A 575 -3.87 -17.85 -4.19
CA TYR A 575 -4.00 -17.79 -5.67
C TYR A 575 -4.42 -16.42 -6.24
N GLY A 576 -4.67 -15.40 -5.41
CA GLY A 576 -4.83 -13.99 -5.82
C GLY A 576 -5.96 -13.69 -6.83
N GLU A 577 -5.73 -12.72 -7.72
CA GLU A 577 -6.70 -12.11 -8.64
C GLU A 577 -7.37 -13.09 -9.63
N LYS A 578 -6.66 -14.13 -10.08
CA LYS A 578 -7.22 -15.15 -11.00
C LYS A 578 -8.31 -15.98 -10.32
N LEU A 579 -8.22 -16.16 -9.00
CA LEU A 579 -9.26 -16.86 -8.24
C LEU A 579 -10.51 -15.98 -8.11
N GLU A 580 -10.34 -14.69 -7.87
CA GLU A 580 -11.45 -13.75 -7.73
C GLU A 580 -12.32 -13.71 -8.99
N ALA A 581 -11.71 -13.65 -10.18
CA ALA A 581 -12.45 -13.73 -11.44
C ALA A 581 -13.24 -15.04 -11.57
N VAL A 582 -12.65 -16.19 -11.21
CA VAL A 582 -13.31 -17.51 -11.29
C VAL A 582 -14.45 -17.63 -10.28
N VAL A 583 -14.23 -17.18 -9.04
CA VAL A 583 -15.23 -17.20 -7.97
C VAL A 583 -16.39 -16.26 -8.29
N SER A 584 -16.12 -15.08 -8.85
CA SER A 584 -17.15 -14.11 -9.23
C SER A 584 -18.00 -14.59 -10.41
N VAL A 585 -17.38 -15.25 -11.40
CA VAL A 585 -18.12 -15.91 -12.48
C VAL A 585 -19.00 -17.05 -11.94
N LEU A 586 -18.49 -17.85 -11.00
CA LEU A 586 -19.28 -18.89 -10.34
C LEU A 586 -20.44 -18.30 -9.54
N ALA A 587 -20.22 -17.20 -8.82
CA ALA A 587 -21.25 -16.48 -8.07
C ALA A 587 -22.34 -15.94 -9.00
N ILE A 588 -21.98 -15.34 -10.14
CA ILE A 588 -22.93 -14.93 -11.18
C ILE A 588 -23.73 -16.12 -11.70
N ALA A 589 -23.07 -17.25 -11.99
CA ALA A 589 -23.75 -18.44 -12.49
C ALA A 589 -24.77 -18.98 -11.47
N VAL A 590 -24.39 -19.05 -10.19
CA VAL A 590 -25.28 -19.45 -9.09
C VAL A 590 -26.43 -18.46 -8.93
N LEU A 591 -26.15 -17.15 -8.93
CA LEU A 591 -27.17 -16.11 -8.80
C LEU A 591 -28.16 -16.13 -9.96
N LEU A 592 -27.69 -16.34 -11.20
CA LEU A 592 -28.54 -16.51 -12.39
C LEU A 592 -29.41 -17.77 -12.28
N VAL A 593 -28.87 -18.88 -11.78
CA VAL A 593 -29.64 -20.12 -11.56
C VAL A 593 -30.73 -19.90 -10.52
N ILE A 594 -30.42 -19.28 -9.38
CA ILE A 594 -31.38 -19.00 -8.30
C ILE A 594 -32.45 -17.99 -8.77
N MET A 595 -32.04 -16.93 -9.46
CA MET A 595 -32.94 -15.91 -10.01
C MET A 595 -33.90 -16.49 -11.05
N ASN A 596 -33.36 -17.30 -11.97
CA ASN A 596 -34.16 -17.99 -12.97
C ASN A 596 -35.13 -18.99 -12.31
N TRP A 597 -34.69 -19.71 -11.28
CA TRP A 597 -35.54 -20.60 -10.49
C TRP A 597 -36.70 -19.86 -9.79
N PHE A 598 -36.44 -18.66 -9.26
CA PHE A 598 -37.42 -17.82 -8.58
C PHE A 598 -38.50 -17.24 -9.51
N PHE A 599 -38.11 -16.73 -10.68
CA PHE A 599 -39.06 -16.20 -11.67
C PHE A 599 -39.79 -17.28 -12.46
N HIS A 600 -39.20 -18.46 -12.60
CA HIS A 600 -39.85 -19.63 -13.19
C HIS A 600 -40.81 -20.29 -12.18
N LYS A 601 -41.77 -19.50 -11.68
CA LYS A 601 -42.94 -19.88 -10.88
C LYS A 601 -43.94 -20.72 -11.70
N THR A 602 -43.44 -21.70 -12.45
CA THR A 602 -44.17 -22.64 -13.30
C THR A 602 -43.57 -24.05 -13.29
N TYR A 603 -42.84 -24.45 -12.24
CA TYR A 603 -42.66 -25.88 -11.97
C TYR A 603 -43.48 -26.43 -10.80
N TRP A 604 -43.87 -25.61 -9.82
CA TRP A 604 -44.63 -26.14 -8.68
C TRP A 604 -46.07 -26.54 -9.00
N THR A 605 -46.80 -25.80 -9.83
CA THR A 605 -48.20 -26.16 -10.14
C THR A 605 -48.32 -27.39 -11.04
N SER A 606 -47.32 -27.67 -11.90
CA SER A 606 -47.32 -28.85 -12.77
C SER A 606 -46.59 -30.05 -12.15
N TRP A 607 -45.54 -29.83 -11.35
CA TRP A 607 -44.91 -30.90 -10.57
C TRP A 607 -45.83 -31.36 -9.45
N LEU A 608 -46.55 -30.49 -8.73
CA LEU A 608 -47.54 -30.96 -7.75
C LEU A 608 -48.69 -31.72 -8.45
N ALA A 609 -49.16 -31.28 -9.62
CA ALA A 609 -50.17 -32.01 -10.39
C ALA A 609 -49.69 -33.37 -10.95
N SER A 610 -48.43 -33.48 -11.38
CA SER A 610 -47.84 -34.75 -11.87
C SER A 610 -47.25 -35.62 -10.76
N PHE A 611 -46.93 -35.04 -9.61
CA PHE A 611 -46.65 -35.71 -8.35
C PHE A 611 -47.96 -36.24 -7.76
N HIS A 612 -49.09 -35.54 -7.87
CA HIS A 612 -50.42 -36.08 -7.53
C HIS A 612 -50.81 -37.30 -8.39
N ALA A 613 -50.40 -37.33 -9.65
CA ALA A 613 -50.60 -38.49 -10.53
C ALA A 613 -49.70 -39.69 -10.14
N ARG A 614 -48.47 -39.44 -9.67
CA ARG A 614 -47.52 -40.48 -9.23
C ARG A 614 -47.71 -40.91 -7.76
N LYS A 615 -48.26 -40.02 -6.92
CA LYS A 615 -48.55 -40.17 -5.48
C LYS A 615 -49.80 -41.02 -5.22
N ARG A 616 -50.74 -41.10 -6.18
CA ARG A 616 -51.86 -42.07 -6.13
C ARG A 616 -51.40 -43.53 -6.09
N ARG A 617 -50.13 -43.82 -6.41
CA ARG A 617 -49.60 -45.19 -6.44
C ARG A 617 -48.69 -45.58 -5.30
N LEU A 618 -48.18 -44.66 -4.47
CA LEU A 618 -47.14 -45.07 -3.50
C LEU A 618 -47.30 -44.66 -2.05
N LEU A 619 -47.97 -43.57 -1.64
CA LEU A 619 -48.05 -43.27 -0.19
C LEU A 619 -49.34 -42.53 0.21
N ASN A 620 -50.04 -43.13 1.17
CA ASN A 620 -51.27 -42.68 1.79
C ASN A 620 -51.22 -41.23 2.30
N GLY A 621 -52.24 -40.44 1.91
CA GLY A 621 -52.92 -39.44 2.75
C GLY A 621 -52.17 -38.19 3.24
N GLU A 622 -51.25 -38.33 4.19
CA GLU A 622 -50.74 -37.19 4.99
C GLU A 622 -49.22 -36.99 4.86
N THR A 623 -48.44 -38.05 4.72
CA THR A 623 -46.97 -38.02 4.83
C THR A 623 -46.29 -37.18 3.73
N GLY A 624 -46.79 -37.25 2.50
CA GLY A 624 -46.24 -36.47 1.40
C GLY A 624 -46.65 -34.98 1.42
N LEU A 625 -47.66 -34.60 2.20
CA LEU A 625 -47.97 -33.18 2.45
C LEU A 625 -47.02 -32.63 3.52
N LEU A 626 -46.77 -33.39 4.59
CA LEU A 626 -45.81 -33.06 5.64
C LEU A 626 -44.40 -32.85 5.06
N PHE A 627 -43.92 -33.76 4.22
CA PHE A 627 -42.60 -33.63 3.57
C PHE A 627 -42.53 -32.41 2.65
N GLY A 628 -43.60 -32.12 1.90
CA GLY A 628 -43.67 -30.93 1.05
C GLY A 628 -43.56 -29.63 1.85
N LEU A 629 -44.15 -29.59 3.06
CA LEU A 629 -44.08 -28.43 3.96
C LEU A 629 -42.71 -28.29 4.65
N VAL A 630 -42.05 -29.39 5.00
CA VAL A 630 -40.66 -29.36 5.49
C VAL A 630 -39.74 -28.83 4.39
N ALA A 631 -39.84 -29.38 3.17
CA ALA A 631 -39.04 -28.93 2.05
C ALA A 631 -39.27 -27.45 1.74
N LEU A 632 -40.52 -26.99 1.80
CA LEU A 632 -40.88 -25.60 1.55
C LEU A 632 -40.36 -24.65 2.65
N GLY A 633 -40.44 -25.04 3.92
CA GLY A 633 -39.81 -24.29 5.03
C GLY A 633 -38.29 -24.25 4.94
N PHE A 634 -37.68 -25.36 4.50
CA PHE A 634 -36.25 -25.48 4.27
C PHE A 634 -35.77 -24.57 3.14
N THR A 635 -36.32 -24.71 1.93
CA THR A 635 -35.88 -23.94 0.76
C THR A 635 -36.08 -22.43 0.95
N SER A 636 -37.11 -22.04 1.69
CA SER A 636 -37.40 -20.62 1.94
C SER A 636 -36.39 -19.95 2.86
N VAL A 637 -35.88 -20.66 3.88
CA VAL A 637 -34.90 -20.09 4.83
C VAL A 637 -33.46 -20.35 4.40
N TYR A 638 -33.20 -21.49 3.75
CA TYR A 638 -31.85 -21.85 3.32
C TYR A 638 -31.35 -20.92 2.22
N ARG A 639 -32.23 -20.44 1.35
CA ARG A 639 -31.87 -19.46 0.32
C ARG A 639 -31.30 -18.18 0.95
N GLU A 640 -32.05 -17.55 1.86
CA GLU A 640 -31.59 -16.32 2.52
C GLU A 640 -30.34 -16.59 3.36
N GLY A 641 -30.28 -17.75 4.01
CA GLY A 641 -29.08 -18.20 4.72
C GLY A 641 -27.85 -18.35 3.83
N PHE A 642 -28.02 -18.90 2.62
CA PHE A 642 -26.94 -19.03 1.64
C PHE A 642 -26.44 -17.67 1.17
N GLU A 643 -27.34 -16.72 0.91
CA GLU A 643 -26.99 -15.35 0.55
C GLU A 643 -26.22 -14.64 1.69
N ILE A 644 -26.68 -14.78 2.94
CA ILE A 644 -25.94 -14.30 4.14
C ILE A 644 -24.53 -14.88 4.17
N VAL A 645 -24.36 -16.19 3.97
CA VAL A 645 -23.04 -16.82 4.01
C VAL A 645 -22.10 -16.23 2.96
N LEU A 646 -22.56 -16.05 1.72
CA LEU A 646 -21.74 -15.47 0.66
C LEU A 646 -21.28 -14.04 1.01
N PHE A 647 -22.18 -13.19 1.52
CA PHE A 647 -21.83 -11.83 1.89
C PHE A 647 -20.91 -11.75 3.12
N LEU A 648 -21.09 -12.64 4.10
CA LEU A 648 -20.27 -12.65 5.30
C LEU A 648 -18.84 -13.11 5.05
N GLN A 649 -18.56 -13.93 4.03
CA GLN A 649 -17.20 -14.37 3.74
C GLN A 649 -16.27 -13.18 3.42
N ALA A 650 -16.77 -12.18 2.69
CA ALA A 650 -16.01 -10.96 2.41
C ALA A 650 -15.62 -10.21 3.70
N LEU A 651 -16.55 -10.10 4.65
CA LEU A 651 -16.30 -9.43 5.94
C LEU A 651 -15.40 -10.25 6.88
N VAL A 652 -15.42 -11.58 6.78
CA VAL A 652 -14.54 -12.46 7.57
C VAL A 652 -13.08 -12.30 7.15
N LEU A 653 -12.82 -12.09 5.86
CA LEU A 653 -11.48 -11.76 5.35
C LEU A 653 -10.99 -10.38 5.85
N GLU A 654 -11.91 -9.45 6.12
CA GLU A 654 -11.63 -8.07 6.53
C GLU A 654 -11.37 -7.90 8.03
N GLY A 655 -12.25 -8.42 8.90
CA GLY A 655 -12.19 -8.21 10.35
C GLY A 655 -11.93 -9.46 11.18
N GLY A 656 -11.76 -10.61 10.52
CA GLY A 656 -11.65 -11.91 11.18
C GLY A 656 -12.97 -12.44 11.72
N VAL A 657 -13.00 -13.75 11.95
CA VAL A 657 -14.19 -14.48 12.44
C VAL A 657 -14.78 -13.88 13.72
N PRO A 658 -14.00 -13.49 14.76
CA PRO A 658 -14.58 -13.01 16.02
C PRO A 658 -15.41 -11.72 15.87
N VAL A 659 -14.97 -10.79 15.02
CA VAL A 659 -15.61 -9.49 14.83
C VAL A 659 -16.90 -9.63 14.05
N VAL A 660 -16.88 -10.41 12.96
CA VAL A 660 -18.09 -10.72 12.18
C VAL A 660 -19.12 -11.45 13.04
N LEU A 661 -18.67 -12.41 13.86
CA LEU A 661 -19.56 -13.18 14.73
C LEU A 661 -20.29 -12.28 15.73
N MET A 662 -19.67 -11.22 16.26
CA MET A 662 -20.35 -10.24 17.11
C MET A 662 -21.51 -9.55 16.38
N GLY A 663 -21.30 -9.14 15.12
CA GLY A 663 -22.35 -8.58 14.27
C GLY A 663 -23.48 -9.57 13.98
N VAL A 664 -23.13 -10.81 13.63
CA VAL A 664 -24.08 -11.89 13.36
C VAL A 664 -24.94 -12.18 14.58
N ILE A 665 -24.34 -12.33 15.77
CA ILE A 665 -25.07 -12.60 17.01
C ILE A 665 -26.01 -11.43 17.34
N GLY A 666 -25.50 -10.20 17.31
CA GLY A 666 -26.29 -9.00 17.61
C GLY A 666 -27.52 -8.88 16.71
N SER A 667 -27.34 -9.05 15.40
CA SER A 667 -28.45 -8.97 14.46
C SER A 667 -29.36 -10.19 14.46
N SER A 668 -28.85 -11.40 14.74
CA SER A 668 -29.69 -12.58 14.89
C SER A 668 -30.70 -12.41 16.03
N VAL A 669 -30.26 -11.81 17.15
CA VAL A 669 -31.15 -11.43 18.26
C VAL A 669 -32.19 -10.41 17.82
N ALA A 670 -31.78 -9.37 17.07
CA ALA A 670 -32.69 -8.35 16.56
C ALA A 670 -33.74 -8.93 15.58
N VAL A 671 -33.33 -9.79 14.64
CA VAL A 671 -34.23 -10.50 13.71
C VAL A 671 -35.21 -11.39 14.47
N ALA A 672 -34.75 -12.13 15.48
CA ALA A 672 -35.62 -12.96 16.30
C ALA A 672 -36.68 -12.13 17.04
N LEU A 673 -36.31 -10.97 17.59
CA LEU A 673 -37.22 -10.04 18.25
C LEU A 673 -38.28 -9.50 17.28
N VAL A 674 -37.85 -8.99 16.13
CA VAL A 674 -38.77 -8.46 15.10
C VAL A 674 -39.65 -9.58 14.54
N GLY A 675 -39.10 -10.76 14.31
CA GLY A 675 -39.87 -11.92 13.87
C GLY A 675 -40.94 -12.31 14.88
N MET A 676 -40.63 -12.33 16.17
CA MET A 676 -41.63 -12.57 17.22
C MET A 676 -42.77 -11.54 17.15
N ILE A 677 -42.44 -10.27 16.96
CA ILE A 677 -43.41 -9.17 16.78
C ILE A 677 -44.29 -9.41 15.55
N VAL A 678 -43.70 -9.73 14.39
CA VAL A 678 -44.41 -10.01 13.13
C VAL A 678 -45.35 -11.21 13.27
N PHE A 679 -44.88 -12.31 13.86
CA PHE A 679 -45.70 -13.52 14.09
C PHE A 679 -46.84 -13.29 15.09
N ARG A 680 -46.64 -12.40 16.07
CA ARG A 680 -47.64 -12.08 17.09
C ARG A 680 -48.68 -11.06 16.60
N LEU A 681 -48.30 -10.13 15.72
CA LEU A 681 -49.18 -9.04 15.24
C LEU A 681 -50.08 -9.40 14.06
N GLN A 682 -49.85 -10.53 13.37
CA GLN A 682 -50.74 -11.17 12.40
C GLN A 682 -51.54 -10.23 11.47
N LYS A 683 -50.93 -9.11 11.03
CA LYS A 683 -51.54 -8.12 10.14
C LYS A 683 -51.18 -8.41 8.69
N ASN A 684 -52.14 -8.19 7.78
CA ASN A 684 -52.01 -8.36 6.33
C ASN A 684 -50.97 -7.37 5.75
N LEU A 685 -49.68 -7.71 5.79
CA LEU A 685 -48.66 -7.01 5.02
C LEU A 685 -48.90 -7.27 3.52
N PRO A 686 -48.79 -6.26 2.63
CA PRO A 686 -48.93 -6.44 1.18
C PRO A 686 -47.70 -7.14 0.59
N TYR A 687 -47.56 -8.44 0.88
CA TYR A 687 -46.39 -9.28 0.60
C TYR A 687 -46.05 -9.43 -0.90
N MET A 688 -47.04 -9.37 -1.80
CA MET A 688 -46.80 -9.42 -3.25
C MET A 688 -46.04 -8.19 -3.76
N LYS A 689 -46.19 -7.03 -3.12
CA LYS A 689 -45.47 -5.80 -3.51
C LYS A 689 -44.03 -5.85 -3.02
N ILE A 690 -43.82 -6.34 -1.80
CA ILE A 690 -42.49 -6.52 -1.22
C ILE A 690 -41.67 -7.49 -2.07
N LEU A 691 -42.25 -8.62 -2.49
CA LEU A 691 -41.56 -9.61 -3.33
C LEU A 691 -41.14 -9.09 -4.71
N VAL A 692 -41.93 -8.20 -5.32
CA VAL A 692 -41.58 -7.57 -6.59
C VAL A 692 -40.48 -6.53 -6.40
N ILE A 693 -40.53 -5.76 -5.31
CA ILE A 693 -39.49 -4.78 -4.97
C ILE A 693 -38.16 -5.49 -4.68
N THR A 694 -38.17 -6.57 -3.89
CA THR A 694 -36.96 -7.36 -3.62
C THR A 694 -36.45 -8.05 -4.88
N GLY A 695 -37.33 -8.58 -5.74
CA GLY A 695 -36.93 -9.14 -7.05
C GLY A 695 -36.25 -8.11 -7.97
N ILE A 696 -36.74 -6.86 -8.01
CA ILE A 696 -36.11 -5.77 -8.76
C ILE A 696 -34.75 -5.41 -8.15
N MET A 697 -34.66 -5.36 -6.82
CA MET A 697 -33.42 -5.06 -6.10
C MET A 697 -32.34 -6.11 -6.37
N ILE A 698 -32.65 -7.40 -6.28
CA ILE A 698 -31.69 -8.48 -6.58
C ILE A 698 -31.33 -8.45 -8.08
N GLY A 699 -32.26 -8.10 -8.96
CA GLY A 699 -31.97 -7.86 -10.37
C GLY A 699 -30.93 -6.74 -10.59
N ALA A 700 -31.02 -5.65 -9.83
CA ALA A 700 -30.01 -4.59 -9.85
C ALA A 700 -28.65 -5.06 -9.32
N VAL A 701 -28.63 -5.84 -8.23
CA VAL A 701 -27.40 -6.44 -7.67
C VAL A 701 -26.75 -7.41 -8.67
N LEU A 702 -27.54 -8.19 -9.41
CA LEU A 702 -27.00 -9.05 -10.47
C LEU A 702 -26.29 -8.21 -11.55
N LEU A 703 -26.89 -7.11 -12.00
CA LEU A 703 -26.28 -6.25 -13.03
C LEU A 703 -24.99 -5.59 -12.51
N GLN A 704 -25.01 -5.14 -11.25
CA GLN A 704 -23.84 -4.64 -10.54
C GLN A 704 -22.69 -5.67 -10.57
N ILE A 705 -22.95 -6.90 -10.12
CA ILE A 705 -21.92 -7.95 -10.01
C ILE A 705 -21.40 -8.37 -11.39
N VAL A 706 -22.29 -8.48 -12.39
CA VAL A 706 -21.89 -8.78 -13.79
C VAL A 706 -20.96 -7.70 -14.32
N GLY A 707 -21.29 -6.43 -14.10
CA GLY A 707 -20.46 -5.31 -14.50
C GLY A 707 -19.08 -5.31 -13.84
N GLY A 708 -19.03 -5.48 -12.52
CA GLY A 708 -17.79 -5.59 -11.76
C GLY A 708 -16.94 -6.79 -12.16
N THR A 709 -17.55 -7.95 -12.41
CA THR A 709 -16.81 -9.17 -12.78
C THR A 709 -16.17 -9.04 -14.17
N ILE A 710 -16.85 -8.41 -15.13
CA ILE A 710 -16.27 -8.13 -16.45
C ILE A 710 -15.10 -7.16 -16.33
N HIS A 711 -15.20 -6.18 -15.43
CA HIS A 711 -14.10 -5.27 -15.15
C HIS A 711 -12.88 -6.00 -14.55
N VAL A 712 -13.07 -6.87 -13.55
CA VAL A 712 -12.00 -7.71 -12.99
C VAL A 712 -11.39 -8.63 -14.07
N MET A 713 -12.20 -9.22 -14.96
CA MET A 713 -11.68 -10.02 -16.08
C MET A 713 -10.87 -9.19 -17.11
N GLN A 714 -11.15 -7.90 -17.23
CA GLN A 714 -10.36 -6.97 -18.04
C GLN A 714 -9.04 -6.61 -17.35
N VAL A 715 -9.05 -6.44 -16.02
CA VAL A 715 -7.85 -6.19 -15.20
C VAL A 715 -6.87 -7.36 -15.30
N VAL A 716 -7.34 -8.61 -15.18
CA VAL A 716 -6.51 -9.84 -15.25
C VAL A 716 -6.12 -10.21 -16.70
N GLY A 717 -6.51 -9.38 -17.69
CA GLY A 717 -6.16 -9.57 -19.10
C GLY A 717 -6.88 -10.72 -19.81
N TRP A 718 -7.97 -11.25 -19.23
CA TRP A 718 -8.76 -12.33 -19.82
C TRP A 718 -9.78 -11.83 -20.85
N LEU A 719 -10.18 -10.55 -20.75
CA LEU A 719 -11.06 -9.90 -21.72
C LEU A 719 -10.38 -8.65 -22.33
N PRO A 720 -10.58 -8.42 -23.64
CA PRO A 720 -10.13 -7.19 -24.28
C PRO A 720 -10.91 -5.97 -23.76
N ILE A 721 -10.30 -4.79 -23.89
CA ILE A 721 -10.87 -3.52 -23.43
C ILE A 721 -11.19 -2.64 -24.64
N HIS A 722 -12.48 -2.57 -25.02
CA HIS A 722 -12.94 -1.66 -26.07
C HIS A 722 -13.73 -0.49 -25.48
N VAL A 723 -13.07 0.65 -25.33
CA VAL A 723 -13.66 1.87 -24.75
C VAL A 723 -14.65 2.53 -25.72
N ILE A 724 -15.80 2.95 -25.20
CA ILE A 724 -16.81 3.71 -25.96
C ILE A 724 -16.36 5.16 -26.10
N ARG A 725 -15.86 5.55 -27.28
CA ARG A 725 -15.34 6.90 -27.53
C ARG A 725 -16.46 7.95 -27.51
N GLY A 726 -16.28 9.01 -26.70
CA GLY A 726 -17.20 10.15 -26.62
C GLY A 726 -18.35 10.03 -25.62
N LEU A 727 -18.38 8.95 -24.81
CA LEU A 727 -19.39 8.71 -23.79
C LEU A 727 -18.76 8.85 -22.39
N ASP A 728 -18.96 10.01 -21.75
CA ASP A 728 -18.56 10.23 -20.36
C ASP A 728 -19.72 9.80 -19.45
N LEU A 729 -19.61 8.62 -18.85
CA LEU A 729 -20.59 8.14 -17.86
C LEU A 729 -20.21 8.63 -16.46
N PRO A 730 -21.15 9.22 -15.70
CA PRO A 730 -20.87 9.62 -14.33
C PRO A 730 -20.62 8.38 -13.44
N TYR A 731 -19.55 8.41 -12.65
CA TYR A 731 -19.01 7.27 -11.90
C TYR A 731 -19.98 6.56 -10.94
N TRP A 732 -21.01 7.25 -10.44
CA TRP A 732 -22.05 6.60 -9.65
C TRP A 732 -22.72 5.45 -10.42
N LEU A 733 -22.71 5.47 -11.76
CA LEU A 733 -23.18 4.35 -12.59
C LEU A 733 -22.28 3.12 -12.50
N GLY A 734 -20.96 3.29 -12.42
CA GLY A 734 -20.02 2.18 -12.20
C GLY A 734 -20.14 1.60 -10.80
N THR A 735 -20.20 2.47 -9.79
CA THR A 735 -20.22 2.05 -8.37
C THR A 735 -21.56 1.50 -7.90
N TRP A 736 -22.68 2.03 -8.39
CA TRP A 736 -24.02 1.61 -7.94
C TRP A 736 -24.74 0.70 -8.92
N PHE A 737 -24.28 0.64 -10.18
CA PHE A 737 -24.89 -0.20 -11.21
C PHE A 737 -23.88 -1.08 -11.98
N GLY A 738 -22.59 -1.08 -11.64
CA GLY A 738 -21.54 -1.86 -12.32
C GLY A 738 -21.27 -1.41 -13.77
N VAL A 739 -21.73 -0.23 -14.19
CA VAL A 739 -21.64 0.21 -15.59
C VAL A 739 -20.32 0.93 -15.85
N TYR A 740 -19.42 0.27 -16.56
CA TYR A 740 -18.14 0.82 -17.02
C TYR A 740 -18.22 1.26 -18.49
N PRO A 741 -17.41 2.24 -18.95
CA PRO A 741 -17.44 2.73 -20.34
C PRO A 741 -16.76 1.77 -21.34
N THR A 742 -17.00 0.47 -21.19
CA THR A 742 -16.48 -0.60 -22.06
C THR A 742 -17.63 -1.31 -22.76
N TRP A 743 -17.44 -1.66 -24.04
CA TRP A 743 -18.46 -2.38 -24.81
C TRP A 743 -18.76 -3.74 -24.18
N GLU A 744 -17.74 -4.44 -23.69
CA GLU A 744 -17.88 -5.74 -23.03
C GLU A 744 -18.80 -5.65 -21.81
N GLY A 745 -18.55 -4.71 -20.89
CA GLY A 745 -19.35 -4.55 -19.68
C GLY A 745 -20.83 -4.29 -20.00
N VAL A 746 -21.11 -3.36 -20.90
CA VAL A 746 -22.47 -3.02 -21.32
C VAL A 746 -23.17 -4.20 -22.00
N ILE A 747 -22.48 -4.93 -22.89
CA ILE A 747 -23.04 -6.10 -23.59
C ILE A 747 -23.39 -7.22 -22.61
N PHE A 748 -22.51 -7.53 -21.66
CA PHE A 748 -22.73 -8.62 -20.69
C PHE A 748 -23.81 -8.28 -19.67
N GLN A 749 -23.87 -7.04 -19.19
CA GLN A 749 -24.98 -6.57 -18.34
C GLN A 749 -26.31 -6.61 -19.09
N PHE A 750 -26.33 -6.18 -20.36
CA PHE A 750 -27.53 -6.29 -21.19
C PHE A 750 -27.94 -7.75 -21.42
N ALA A 751 -26.98 -8.64 -21.69
CA ALA A 751 -27.23 -10.07 -21.86
C ALA A 751 -27.82 -10.71 -20.59
N ALA A 752 -27.29 -10.37 -19.40
CA ALA A 752 -27.83 -10.81 -18.12
C ALA A 752 -29.25 -10.30 -17.89
N MET A 753 -29.52 -9.01 -18.18
CA MET A 753 -30.86 -8.44 -18.10
C MET A 753 -31.84 -9.11 -19.07
N ALA A 754 -31.44 -9.30 -20.32
CA ALA A 754 -32.23 -9.96 -21.34
C ALA A 754 -32.53 -11.42 -20.97
N PHE A 755 -31.60 -12.12 -20.32
CA PHE A 755 -31.81 -13.47 -19.82
C PHE A 755 -32.90 -13.51 -18.73
N VAL A 756 -32.84 -12.60 -17.75
CA VAL A 756 -33.83 -12.53 -16.64
C VAL A 756 -35.21 -12.09 -17.15
N VAL A 757 -35.28 -11.05 -17.98
CA VAL A 757 -36.55 -10.55 -18.53
C VAL A 757 -37.13 -11.51 -19.57
N GLY A 758 -36.28 -12.08 -20.41
CA GLY A 758 -36.66 -13.05 -21.45
C GLY A 758 -37.20 -14.35 -20.86
N SER A 759 -36.58 -14.87 -19.78
CA SER A 759 -37.09 -16.04 -19.07
C SER A 759 -38.46 -15.77 -18.43
N TYR A 760 -38.67 -14.59 -17.86
CA TYR A 760 -39.97 -14.16 -17.33
C TYR A 760 -41.04 -14.06 -18.43
N ALA A 761 -40.74 -13.41 -19.56
CA ALA A 761 -41.68 -13.22 -20.67
C ALA A 761 -42.05 -14.54 -21.37
N LEU A 762 -41.09 -15.44 -21.58
CA LEU A 762 -41.33 -16.80 -22.09
C LEU A 762 -42.24 -17.60 -21.15
N ALA A 763 -42.01 -17.51 -19.84
CA ALA A 763 -42.84 -18.19 -18.84
C ALA A 763 -44.29 -17.68 -18.86
N GLU A 764 -44.51 -16.38 -19.02
CA GLU A 764 -45.85 -15.78 -19.09
C GLU A 764 -46.57 -16.10 -20.42
N GLY A 765 -45.82 -16.12 -21.54
CA GLY A 765 -46.32 -16.53 -22.85
C GLY A 765 -46.80 -17.99 -22.88
N MET A 766 -46.01 -18.92 -22.31
CA MET A 766 -46.40 -20.33 -22.18
C MET A 766 -47.65 -20.51 -21.32
N ARG A 767 -47.85 -19.67 -20.29
CA ARG A 767 -49.03 -19.70 -19.43
C ARG A 767 -50.29 -19.25 -20.19
N LYS A 768 -50.20 -18.19 -21.00
CA LYS A 768 -51.32 -17.71 -21.85
C LYS A 768 -51.68 -18.71 -22.96
N HIS A 769 -50.70 -19.38 -23.56
CA HIS A 769 -50.96 -20.44 -24.54
C HIS A 769 -51.61 -21.69 -23.92
N ARG A 770 -51.25 -22.05 -22.69
CA ARG A 770 -51.89 -23.17 -21.97
C ARG A 770 -53.34 -22.86 -21.55
N LEU A 771 -53.63 -21.61 -21.18
CA LEU A 771 -55.00 -21.17 -20.83
C LEU A 771 -55.89 -21.02 -22.06
N SER A 772 -55.37 -20.50 -23.18
CA SER A 772 -56.12 -20.40 -24.45
C SER A 772 -56.38 -21.76 -25.10
N SER A 773 -55.42 -22.69 -25.09
CA SER A 773 -55.64 -24.06 -25.57
C SER A 773 -56.65 -24.85 -24.74
N VAL A 774 -56.74 -24.58 -23.43
CA VAL A 774 -57.81 -25.13 -22.58
C VAL A 774 -59.15 -24.46 -22.92
N SER A 775 -59.23 -23.13 -22.96
CA SER A 775 -60.45 -22.40 -23.36
C SER A 775 -61.00 -22.83 -24.72
N GLN A 776 -60.13 -23.04 -25.72
CA GLN A 776 -60.50 -23.47 -27.07
C GLN A 776 -60.98 -24.94 -27.12
N LYS A 777 -60.60 -25.75 -26.13
CA LYS A 777 -61.08 -27.13 -25.96
C LYS A 777 -62.48 -27.18 -25.32
N TRP A 778 -62.87 -26.13 -24.60
CA TRP A 778 -64.20 -25.97 -23.98
C TRP A 778 -65.17 -25.14 -24.82
N SER A 779 -64.70 -24.44 -25.87
CA SER A 779 -65.54 -23.62 -26.76
C SER A 779 -65.92 -24.28 -28.09
N LYS A 780 -65.57 -25.55 -28.31
CA LYS A 780 -66.16 -26.31 -29.42
C LYS A 780 -67.64 -26.58 -29.09
N PRO A 781 -68.59 -26.11 -29.90
CA PRO A 781 -69.99 -26.45 -29.69
C PRO A 781 -70.16 -27.96 -29.90
N VAL A 782 -70.85 -28.59 -28.95
CA VAL A 782 -71.56 -29.85 -29.19
C VAL A 782 -72.66 -29.51 -30.20
N ALA A 783 -72.36 -29.71 -31.48
CA ALA A 783 -73.36 -29.73 -32.54
C ALA A 783 -73.60 -31.20 -32.93
N GLU A 784 -74.71 -31.70 -32.39
CA GLU A 784 -75.60 -32.77 -32.85
C GLU A 784 -75.15 -33.65 -34.03
N SER A 785 -74.84 -34.92 -33.73
CA SER A 785 -75.65 -36.11 -34.11
C SER A 785 -75.06 -37.37 -33.49
#